data_AF-A0A6N2MUB2-F1
#
_entry.id   AF-A0A6N2MUB2-F1
#
_cell.length_a   1.000
_cell.length_b   1.000
_cell.length_c   1.000
_cell.angle_alpha   90.00
_cell.angle_beta   90.00
_cell.angle_gamma   90.00
#
_symmetry.space_group_name_H-M   'P 1'
#
loop_
_entity.id
_entity.type
_entity.pdbx_description
1 polymer ?
#
loop_
_entity_poly.entity_id
_entity_poly.type
_entity_poly.pdbx_seq_one_letter_code
_entity_poly.pdbx_strand_id
1 'polypeptide(L)'
;MALIRRRKPNEPSKTSVQREEEEEEEDDSKNKHPKKSYKKSKPKWSCLDNCCWFVGCICVTWWVLLFLYNVMPASFPQYVTEAITGPMPDPPGVKLRKEGLKAKHPVVFVPGIVTGGLELWEGHQCADGLFRKRLWGGAFGEVYRRPLCWVEHMSLDNETGLDPPGIRVRPVCGLVAADYFAPGYFVWAVLIANLARIGYEEKTMYMASYDWRLSFQNTEVRDQTLSRIKSNIELMVATNGGNKAVIIPHSMGALYFLHFMKWVEAPAPMGGGGGPDWCAKHIKAVMNIGGPFLGVPKAVSGLFSAEAKDIAVARAIAPGVLDKDLFGFQTMQHIMRMSRTWDSTMSMIPKGGATIWGDLDWSPEEEYVPSKRKQKNADTQKASQDGLESNISQIKRTNYGRIISFGKDVAEALSSDIERIDFRDAVKGQSVANTSCRDVWTEYHDMGFGGIKAVAEYKVYTAGSILDLLHFVAPKMMERGSAHFSYGIADDLDNPKYQHYKYWSNPLETKLPNAPEMEIFSLYGVGIPTERSYVYKLSPSAECAIPFQIDSSADEQYEDSCLKGGVYTVDGDETVPVLSSGFMCAKGWRGKTRFNPSGSQMFIREYDHSPPTNLLEGRGTQSGAHVDIMGNFALIEDIMRVAAGATGEELGGDQVYSDIFKWSEKIHLQLGMRLEDSGSDSFLTDLLCACACPEHRYTKTRPAMESTPVDFSLQSTCEGSRRAGYKLMDQWKYTEFSYYFCCFSLWIISS
;
A
#
# COMPACT_ATOMS: atom_id res chain seq x y z
N MET A 1 -30.31 51.16 -44.24
CA MET A 1 -31.69 51.49 -44.66
C MET A 1 -32.44 50.18 -44.77
N ALA A 2 -33.66 49.93 -44.29
CA ALA A 2 -34.73 50.68 -43.67
C ALA A 2 -35.70 49.58 -43.12
N LEU A 3 -36.10 49.61 -41.85
CA LEU A 3 -37.37 50.15 -41.33
C LEU A 3 -38.51 49.11 -41.16
N ILE A 4 -39.06 49.11 -39.92
CA ILE A 4 -40.50 49.20 -39.56
C ILE A 4 -41.36 47.92 -39.76
N ARG A 5 -41.83 47.22 -38.70
CA ARG A 5 -42.89 47.53 -37.69
C ARG A 5 -44.33 47.29 -38.20
N ARG A 6 -45.10 46.45 -37.50
CA ARG A 6 -46.58 46.42 -37.33
C ARG A 6 -46.97 45.16 -36.54
N ARG A 7 -48.01 45.04 -35.70
CA ARG A 7 -48.91 45.91 -34.90
C ARG A 7 -49.79 44.89 -34.08
N LYS A 8 -50.10 45.18 -32.80
CA LYS A 8 -51.24 44.62 -32.01
C LYS A 8 -52.61 45.06 -32.62
N PRO A 9 -53.84 44.78 -32.09
CA PRO A 9 -54.31 44.11 -30.84
C PRO A 9 -55.56 43.18 -30.99
N ASN A 10 -56.05 42.60 -29.88
CA ASN A 10 -57.49 42.55 -29.50
C ASN A 10 -57.69 41.97 -28.08
N GLU A 11 -58.37 42.73 -27.22
CA GLU A 11 -59.17 42.36 -26.02
C GLU A 11 -60.67 42.35 -26.46
N PRO A 12 -61.75 42.06 -25.64
CA PRO A 12 -61.85 42.08 -24.16
C PRO A 12 -62.84 41.08 -23.45
N SER A 13 -62.83 41.12 -22.11
CA SER A 13 -64.01 41.31 -21.21
C SER A 13 -64.54 40.17 -20.28
N LYS A 14 -64.86 40.63 -19.05
CA LYS A 14 -65.93 40.26 -18.07
C LYS A 14 -65.63 39.35 -16.85
N THR A 15 -65.23 40.04 -15.77
CA THR A 15 -65.87 40.25 -14.44
C THR A 15 -66.91 39.27 -13.87
N SER A 16 -66.77 38.93 -12.57
CA SER A 16 -67.82 38.80 -11.52
C SER A 16 -67.10 38.47 -10.17
N VAL A 17 -67.43 38.90 -8.93
CA VAL A 17 -68.61 39.52 -8.29
C VAL A 17 -68.19 40.38 -7.06
N GLN A 18 -69.05 41.36 -6.70
CA GLN A 18 -69.06 42.32 -5.59
C GLN A 18 -69.40 41.74 -4.19
N ARG A 19 -69.07 42.48 -3.10
CA ARG A 19 -70.03 43.18 -2.18
C ARG A 19 -69.31 43.81 -0.98
N GLU A 20 -69.39 45.15 -0.81
CA GLU A 20 -70.25 45.94 0.12
C GLU A 20 -69.69 45.87 1.57
N GLU A 21 -69.46 46.95 2.34
CA GLU A 21 -70.22 48.18 2.59
C GLU A 21 -69.30 49.36 3.00
N GLU A 22 -69.68 50.58 2.59
CA GLU A 22 -69.31 51.86 3.22
C GLU A 22 -70.50 52.31 4.07
N GLU A 23 -70.27 52.94 5.22
CA GLU A 23 -71.16 53.99 5.74
C GLU A 23 -70.37 54.95 6.67
N GLU A 24 -70.64 56.24 6.46
CA GLU A 24 -70.07 57.44 7.09
C GLU A 24 -70.86 57.82 8.36
N GLU A 25 -70.20 58.42 9.37
CA GLU A 25 -70.43 59.81 9.84
C GLU A 25 -69.80 60.12 11.22
N GLU A 26 -69.42 61.40 11.32
CA GLU A 26 -68.91 62.31 12.36
C GLU A 26 -68.95 61.94 13.87
N ASP A 27 -67.91 62.36 14.63
CA ASP A 27 -68.07 63.43 15.64
C ASP A 27 -66.73 64.02 16.14
N ASP A 28 -66.85 65.19 16.76
CA ASP A 28 -65.96 66.35 16.79
C ASP A 28 -65.01 66.45 18.01
N SER A 29 -64.09 67.42 17.93
CA SER A 29 -63.45 68.18 19.03
C SER A 29 -61.98 67.91 19.46
N LYS A 30 -61.13 68.85 19.02
CA LYS A 30 -60.13 69.63 19.79
C LYS A 30 -59.20 68.90 20.78
N ASN A 31 -57.91 68.81 20.43
CA ASN A 31 -56.86 69.43 21.26
C ASN A 31 -55.51 69.61 20.54
N LYS A 32 -54.80 70.68 20.91
CA LYS A 32 -53.63 71.29 20.26
C LYS A 32 -52.29 70.55 20.50
N HIS A 33 -51.35 70.78 19.57
CA HIS A 33 -49.87 70.66 19.59
C HIS A 33 -49.22 69.36 19.08
N PRO A 34 -47.99 69.42 18.51
CA PRO A 34 -47.46 70.33 17.48
C PRO A 34 -46.84 69.55 16.29
N LYS A 35 -46.66 70.22 15.14
CA LYS A 35 -46.10 69.64 13.89
C LYS A 35 -44.67 69.11 14.09
N LYS A 36 -44.48 67.79 13.90
CA LYS A 36 -43.18 67.12 13.79
C LYS A 36 -42.53 67.43 12.43
N SER A 37 -41.37 68.08 12.47
CA SER A 37 -40.44 68.16 11.34
C SER A 37 -39.67 66.84 11.21
N TYR A 38 -39.77 66.21 10.04
CA TYR A 38 -39.17 64.93 9.69
C TYR A 38 -37.63 64.99 9.68
N LYS A 39 -36.99 64.27 10.61
CA LYS A 39 -35.57 63.87 10.49
C LYS A 39 -35.48 62.72 9.48
N LYS A 40 -34.70 62.90 8.41
CA LYS A 40 -34.27 61.82 7.49
C LYS A 40 -33.58 60.70 8.30
N SER A 41 -34.20 59.52 8.37
CA SER A 41 -33.54 58.33 8.91
C SER A 41 -32.63 57.71 7.86
N LYS A 42 -31.36 57.48 8.21
CA LYS A 42 -30.42 56.66 7.43
C LYS A 42 -31.00 55.23 7.29
N PRO A 43 -30.82 54.54 6.14
CA PRO A 43 -31.32 53.19 5.97
C PRO A 43 -30.55 52.26 6.92
N LYS A 44 -31.28 51.56 7.79
CA LYS A 44 -30.72 50.49 8.63
C LYS A 44 -30.48 49.28 7.74
N TRP A 45 -29.21 48.93 7.50
CA TRP A 45 -28.83 47.67 6.87
C TRP A 45 -29.27 46.52 7.78
N SER A 46 -29.96 45.52 7.22
CA SER A 46 -30.35 44.35 8.00
C SER A 46 -29.17 43.40 8.18
N CYS A 47 -29.20 42.56 9.20
CA CYS A 47 -28.17 41.55 9.46
C CYS A 47 -27.96 40.59 8.27
N LEU A 48 -29.00 40.38 7.45
CA LEU A 48 -28.95 39.60 6.21
C LEU A 48 -28.13 40.30 5.11
N ASP A 49 -28.20 41.63 5.01
CA ASP A 49 -27.44 42.39 4.00
C ASP A 49 -25.94 42.38 4.32
N ASN A 50 -25.57 42.45 5.60
CA ASN A 50 -24.17 42.31 6.03
C ASN A 50 -23.63 40.89 5.81
N CYS A 51 -24.46 39.86 6.02
CA CYS A 51 -24.07 38.46 5.80
C CYS A 51 -23.84 38.19 4.30
N CYS A 52 -24.77 38.62 3.44
CA CYS A 52 -24.62 38.50 1.98
C CYS A 52 -23.45 39.33 1.45
N TRP A 53 -23.19 40.52 2.02
CA TRP A 53 -22.03 41.33 1.66
C TRP A 53 -20.72 40.67 2.10
N PHE A 54 -20.67 40.08 3.29
CA PHE A 54 -19.49 39.36 3.79
C PHE A 54 -19.20 38.09 2.97
N VAL A 55 -20.23 37.30 2.64
CA VAL A 55 -20.11 36.14 1.75
C VAL A 55 -19.68 36.59 0.35
N GLY A 56 -20.24 37.68 -0.17
CA GLY A 56 -19.82 38.29 -1.42
C GLY A 56 -18.35 38.70 -1.40
N CYS A 57 -17.88 39.35 -0.34
CA CYS A 57 -16.47 39.69 -0.15
C CYS A 57 -15.59 38.45 -0.08
N ILE A 58 -15.97 37.40 0.65
CA ILE A 58 -15.21 36.15 0.71
C ILE A 58 -15.12 35.51 -0.69
N CYS A 59 -16.23 35.45 -1.43
CA CYS A 59 -16.25 34.92 -2.78
C CYS A 59 -15.36 35.73 -3.72
N VAL A 60 -15.44 37.06 -3.69
CA VAL A 60 -14.61 37.94 -4.53
C VAL A 60 -13.14 37.81 -4.14
N THR A 61 -12.80 37.80 -2.84
CA THR A 61 -11.43 37.58 -2.36
C THR A 61 -10.91 36.20 -2.77
N TRP A 62 -11.73 35.16 -2.68
CA TRP A 62 -11.38 33.81 -3.14
C TRP A 62 -11.11 33.78 -4.64
N TRP A 63 -11.98 34.36 -5.46
CA TRP A 63 -11.79 34.45 -6.92
C TRP A 63 -10.58 35.31 -7.30
N VAL A 64 -10.30 36.38 -6.56
CA VAL A 64 -9.11 37.22 -6.75
C VAL A 64 -7.85 36.44 -6.36
N LEU A 65 -7.84 35.72 -5.23
CA LEU A 65 -6.71 34.87 -4.84
C LEU A 65 -6.48 33.75 -5.85
N LEU A 66 -7.55 33.14 -6.36
CA LEU A 66 -7.48 32.08 -7.36
C LEU A 66 -7.01 32.63 -8.71
N PHE A 67 -7.46 33.83 -9.11
CA PHE A 67 -6.95 34.54 -10.28
C PHE A 67 -5.47 34.90 -10.11
N LEU A 68 -5.08 35.48 -8.97
CA LEU A 68 -3.69 35.79 -8.66
C LEU A 68 -2.80 34.55 -8.65
N TYR A 69 -3.31 33.42 -8.14
CA TYR A 69 -2.63 32.13 -8.19
C TYR A 69 -2.42 31.64 -9.62
N ASN A 70 -3.45 31.76 -10.49
CA ASN A 70 -3.35 31.34 -11.89
C ASN A 70 -2.53 32.31 -12.77
N VAL A 71 -2.40 33.58 -12.36
CA VAL A 71 -1.60 34.61 -13.05
C VAL A 71 -0.16 34.65 -12.52
N MET A 72 0.10 33.99 -11.38
CA MET A 72 1.43 33.90 -10.81
C MET A 72 2.35 33.12 -11.77
N PRO A 73 3.50 33.71 -12.20
CA PRO A 73 4.48 32.98 -12.98
C PRO A 73 4.95 31.76 -12.19
N ALA A 74 5.13 30.62 -12.85
CA ALA A 74 5.63 29.39 -12.22
C ALA A 74 6.99 29.56 -11.53
N SER A 75 7.74 30.62 -11.86
CA SER A 75 9.03 30.99 -11.27
C SER A 75 8.92 31.79 -9.96
N PHE A 76 7.75 32.32 -9.60
CA PHE A 76 7.60 33.16 -8.41
C PHE A 76 7.74 32.36 -7.09
N PRO A 77 7.18 31.14 -6.93
CA PRO A 77 7.45 30.32 -5.76
C PRO A 77 8.94 29.97 -5.64
N GLN A 78 9.62 29.65 -6.75
CA GLN A 78 11.05 29.39 -6.77
C GLN A 78 11.87 30.61 -6.36
N TYR A 79 11.52 31.80 -6.85
CA TYR A 79 12.19 33.05 -6.48
C TYR A 79 11.99 33.41 -5.00
N VAL A 80 10.78 33.20 -4.46
CA VAL A 80 10.48 33.45 -3.05
C VAL A 80 11.21 32.45 -2.16
N THR A 81 11.22 31.16 -2.52
CA THR A 81 11.97 30.14 -1.79
C THR A 81 13.47 30.44 -1.85
N GLU A 82 14.03 30.72 -3.02
CA GLU A 82 15.46 31.05 -3.20
C GLU A 82 15.88 32.33 -2.44
N ALA A 83 14.99 33.33 -2.35
CA ALA A 83 15.21 34.53 -1.55
C ALA A 83 15.16 34.28 -0.02
N ILE A 84 14.46 33.24 0.43
CA ILE A 84 14.30 32.89 1.85
C ILE A 84 15.36 31.87 2.30
N THR A 85 15.68 30.87 1.47
CA THR A 85 16.51 29.71 1.84
C THR A 85 17.90 29.71 1.18
N GLY A 86 18.18 30.64 0.27
CA GLY A 86 19.41 30.66 -0.55
C GLY A 86 19.28 29.83 -1.84
N PRO A 87 20.34 29.78 -2.67
CA PRO A 87 20.32 29.08 -3.95
C PRO A 87 20.06 27.59 -3.74
N MET A 88 18.97 27.08 -4.31
CA MET A 88 18.65 25.65 -4.30
C MET A 88 19.79 24.88 -4.98
N PRO A 89 20.22 23.72 -4.45
CA PRO A 89 21.18 22.88 -5.13
C PRO A 89 20.65 22.51 -6.53
N ASP A 90 21.53 22.50 -7.52
CA ASP A 90 21.18 22.08 -8.87
C ASP A 90 20.49 20.70 -8.81
N PRO A 91 19.34 20.51 -9.48
CA PRO A 91 18.75 19.19 -9.62
C PRO A 91 19.77 18.19 -10.18
N PRO A 92 19.74 16.92 -9.77
CA PRO A 92 20.75 15.93 -10.15
C PRO A 92 21.01 15.87 -11.66
N GLY A 93 19.97 15.93 -12.48
CA GLY A 93 20.10 15.92 -13.93
C GLY A 93 20.84 17.14 -14.51
N VAL A 94 20.73 18.31 -13.87
CA VAL A 94 21.49 19.51 -14.26
C VAL A 94 22.94 19.39 -13.84
N LYS A 95 23.18 18.94 -12.60
CA LYS A 95 24.53 18.70 -12.06
C LYS A 95 25.31 17.70 -12.92
N LEU A 96 24.74 16.52 -13.16
CA LEU A 96 25.40 15.46 -13.94
C LEU A 96 25.61 15.84 -15.41
N ARG A 97 24.72 16.65 -15.99
CA ARG A 97 24.93 17.23 -17.32
C ARG A 97 26.13 18.19 -17.33
N LYS A 98 26.32 19.01 -16.30
CA LYS A 98 27.50 19.89 -16.15
C LYS A 98 28.79 19.07 -16.01
N GLU A 99 28.73 17.92 -15.36
CA GLU A 99 29.81 16.94 -15.27
C GLU A 99 30.07 16.18 -16.59
N GLY A 100 29.22 16.38 -17.62
CA GLY A 100 29.39 15.80 -18.95
C GLY A 100 28.83 14.40 -19.12
N LEU A 101 28.04 13.88 -18.16
CA LEU A 101 27.38 12.58 -18.28
C LEU A 101 26.33 12.60 -19.39
N LYS A 102 26.20 11.44 -20.05
CA LYS A 102 25.26 11.21 -21.15
C LYS A 102 24.59 9.84 -20.98
N ALA A 103 23.43 9.66 -21.58
CA ALA A 103 22.74 8.37 -21.64
C ALA A 103 23.65 7.29 -22.26
N LYS A 104 23.74 6.13 -21.60
CA LYS A 104 24.57 4.99 -22.04
C LYS A 104 23.79 3.68 -22.02
N HIS A 105 23.30 3.26 -20.85
CA HIS A 105 22.53 2.03 -20.71
C HIS A 105 21.03 2.33 -20.85
N PRO A 106 20.23 1.48 -21.53
CA PRO A 106 18.78 1.64 -21.53
C PRO A 106 18.24 1.43 -20.10
N VAL A 107 17.18 2.16 -19.75
CA VAL A 107 16.61 2.15 -18.39
C VAL A 107 15.22 1.50 -18.42
N VAL A 108 14.98 0.56 -17.52
CA VAL A 108 13.68 -0.12 -17.37
C VAL A 108 13.14 0.10 -15.97
N PHE A 109 11.98 0.73 -15.86
CA PHE A 109 11.28 0.94 -14.60
C PHE A 109 10.30 -0.21 -14.35
N VAL A 110 10.33 -0.78 -13.15
CA VAL A 110 9.40 -1.84 -12.73
C VAL A 110 8.58 -1.31 -11.54
N PRO A 111 7.33 -0.89 -11.77
CA PRO A 111 6.50 -0.28 -10.73
C PRO A 111 6.15 -1.26 -9.60
N GLY A 112 5.92 -0.73 -8.41
CA GLY A 112 5.41 -1.47 -7.26
C GLY A 112 3.89 -1.65 -7.29
N ILE A 113 3.33 -2.17 -6.20
CA ILE A 113 1.88 -2.26 -6.02
C ILE A 113 1.25 -0.87 -6.16
N VAL A 114 0.05 -0.79 -6.74
CA VAL A 114 -0.74 0.44 -6.98
C VAL A 114 -0.10 1.62 -7.72
N THR A 115 1.18 1.59 -8.04
CA THR A 115 1.85 2.73 -8.69
C THR A 115 1.55 2.83 -10.18
N GLY A 116 1.14 1.72 -10.82
CA GLY A 116 0.72 1.69 -12.22
C GLY A 116 -0.78 1.94 -12.40
N GLY A 117 -1.15 2.77 -13.37
CA GLY A 117 -2.54 3.02 -13.74
C GLY A 117 -3.23 1.78 -14.32
N LEU A 118 -4.52 1.60 -14.01
CA LEU A 118 -5.37 0.55 -14.57
C LEU A 118 -6.57 1.17 -15.28
N GLU A 119 -6.87 0.69 -16.48
CA GLU A 119 -7.98 1.17 -17.31
C GLU A 119 -9.02 0.08 -17.62
N LEU A 120 -10.28 0.49 -17.74
CA LEU A 120 -11.40 -0.41 -18.03
C LEU A 120 -11.52 -0.68 -19.54
N TRP A 121 -11.65 -1.94 -19.92
CA TRP A 121 -11.89 -2.39 -21.31
C TRP A 121 -13.26 -3.01 -21.53
N GLU A 122 -13.86 -3.55 -20.48
CA GLU A 122 -15.20 -4.12 -20.46
C GLU A 122 -15.70 -4.10 -19.03
N GLY A 123 -16.97 -3.77 -18.83
CA GLY A 123 -17.57 -3.71 -17.51
C GLY A 123 -19.08 -3.88 -17.59
N HIS A 124 -19.71 -4.09 -16.45
CA HIS A 124 -21.16 -4.21 -16.35
C HIS A 124 -21.85 -2.85 -16.56
N GLN A 125 -23.18 -2.84 -16.63
CA GLN A 125 -23.99 -1.64 -16.89
C GLN A 125 -23.67 -0.46 -15.96
N CYS A 126 -23.27 -0.73 -14.72
CA CYS A 126 -22.89 0.33 -13.78
C CYS A 126 -21.62 1.10 -14.21
N ALA A 127 -20.81 0.54 -15.11
CA ALA A 127 -19.59 1.13 -15.66
C ALA A 127 -19.80 1.73 -17.07
N ASP A 128 -21.04 1.88 -17.52
CA ASP A 128 -21.34 2.51 -18.80
C ASP A 128 -20.71 3.91 -18.90
N GLY A 129 -20.02 4.15 -20.02
CA GLY A 129 -19.27 5.38 -20.29
C GLY A 129 -17.83 5.41 -19.76
N LEU A 130 -17.33 4.32 -19.14
CA LEU A 130 -15.98 4.22 -18.59
C LEU A 130 -14.98 3.45 -19.48
N PHE A 131 -15.34 3.11 -20.72
CA PHE A 131 -14.42 2.45 -21.65
C PHE A 131 -13.13 3.26 -21.85
N ARG A 132 -11.99 2.59 -21.62
CA ARG A 132 -10.61 3.11 -21.62
C ARG A 132 -10.37 4.29 -20.68
N LYS A 133 -11.19 4.43 -19.65
CA LYS A 133 -10.93 5.37 -18.56
C LYS A 133 -10.14 4.66 -17.46
N ARG A 134 -9.23 5.42 -16.85
CA ARG A 134 -8.47 4.95 -15.69
C ARG A 134 -9.41 4.76 -14.50
N LEU A 135 -9.55 3.50 -14.07
CA LEU A 135 -10.17 3.17 -12.79
C LEU A 135 -9.21 3.36 -11.62
N TRP A 136 -7.91 3.34 -11.91
CA TRP A 136 -6.83 3.55 -10.96
C TRP A 136 -5.72 4.41 -11.59
N GLY A 137 -5.09 5.29 -10.80
CA GLY A 137 -4.01 6.16 -11.29
C GLY A 137 -4.47 7.31 -12.21
N GLY A 138 -5.59 7.96 -11.87
CA GLY A 138 -6.20 9.06 -12.63
C GLY A 138 -7.07 9.97 -11.75
N ALA A 139 -8.02 10.69 -12.35
CA ALA A 139 -8.98 11.47 -11.56
C ALA A 139 -9.93 10.52 -10.80
N PHE A 140 -9.84 10.49 -9.47
CA PHE A 140 -10.68 9.65 -8.59
C PHE A 140 -12.18 9.97 -8.63
N GLY A 141 -12.62 10.88 -9.51
CA GLY A 141 -14.03 11.29 -9.62
C GLY A 141 -14.99 10.12 -9.84
N GLU A 142 -14.58 9.05 -10.52
CA GLU A 142 -15.44 7.88 -10.74
C GLU A 142 -15.56 6.97 -9.52
N VAL A 143 -14.51 6.89 -8.70
CA VAL A 143 -14.53 6.19 -7.40
C VAL A 143 -15.60 6.83 -6.49
N TYR A 144 -15.62 8.16 -6.45
CA TYR A 144 -16.59 8.91 -5.64
C TYR A 144 -18.02 8.86 -6.18
N ARG A 145 -18.18 8.75 -7.50
CA ARG A 145 -19.52 8.68 -8.13
C ARG A 145 -20.16 7.31 -8.01
N ARG A 146 -19.36 6.23 -8.12
CA ARG A 146 -19.87 4.85 -8.22
C ARG A 146 -19.02 3.88 -7.40
N PRO A 147 -19.01 3.98 -6.05
CA PRO A 147 -18.09 3.25 -5.19
C PRO A 147 -18.23 1.72 -5.27
N LEU A 148 -19.46 1.20 -5.21
CA LEU A 148 -19.71 -0.25 -5.30
C LEU A 148 -19.36 -0.82 -6.68
N CYS A 149 -19.67 -0.08 -7.75
CA CYS A 149 -19.29 -0.46 -9.11
C CYS A 149 -17.76 -0.52 -9.24
N TRP A 150 -17.05 0.47 -8.68
CA TRP A 150 -15.59 0.47 -8.67
C TRP A 150 -15.01 -0.74 -7.92
N VAL A 151 -15.53 -1.06 -6.72
CA VAL A 151 -15.11 -2.23 -5.94
C VAL A 151 -15.30 -3.52 -6.73
N GLU A 152 -16.46 -3.68 -7.40
CA GLU A 152 -16.74 -4.84 -8.24
C GLU A 152 -15.75 -4.98 -9.40
N HIS A 153 -15.46 -3.89 -10.11
CA HIS A 153 -14.55 -3.91 -11.28
C HIS A 153 -13.07 -4.03 -10.90
N MET A 154 -12.71 -3.62 -9.69
CA MET A 154 -11.35 -3.74 -9.17
C MET A 154 -11.08 -5.06 -8.45
N SER A 155 -12.11 -5.82 -8.12
CA SER A 155 -11.99 -7.17 -7.56
C SER A 155 -11.55 -8.17 -8.63
N LEU A 156 -10.78 -9.18 -8.22
CA LEU A 156 -10.48 -10.35 -9.03
C LEU A 156 -11.45 -11.48 -8.70
N ASP A 157 -11.56 -12.43 -9.61
CA ASP A 157 -12.36 -13.63 -9.43
C ASP A 157 -11.82 -14.49 -8.28
N ASN A 158 -12.72 -14.96 -7.42
CA ASN A 158 -12.33 -15.55 -6.14
C ASN A 158 -11.82 -17.00 -6.27
N GLU A 159 -11.96 -17.63 -7.44
CA GLU A 159 -11.48 -18.98 -7.71
C GLU A 159 -10.23 -18.94 -8.60
N THR A 160 -10.27 -18.18 -9.68
CA THR A 160 -9.21 -18.14 -10.69
C THR A 160 -8.10 -17.11 -10.41
N GLY A 161 -8.40 -16.06 -9.63
CA GLY A 161 -7.48 -14.93 -9.44
C GLY A 161 -7.26 -14.10 -10.71
N LEU A 162 -8.17 -14.19 -11.69
CA LEU A 162 -8.19 -13.42 -12.93
C LEU A 162 -9.35 -12.41 -12.94
N ASP A 163 -9.65 -11.78 -14.08
CA ASP A 163 -10.77 -10.87 -14.18
C ASP A 163 -12.12 -11.62 -14.02
N PRO A 164 -13.10 -11.06 -13.29
CA PRO A 164 -14.45 -11.62 -13.23
C PRO A 164 -15.15 -11.65 -14.60
N PRO A 165 -16.12 -12.54 -14.83
CA PRO A 165 -16.88 -12.59 -16.07
C PRO A 165 -17.54 -11.25 -16.43
N GLY A 166 -17.37 -10.81 -17.68
CA GLY A 166 -17.90 -9.54 -18.18
C GLY A 166 -17.17 -8.29 -17.69
N ILE A 167 -16.00 -8.45 -17.06
CA ILE A 167 -15.13 -7.36 -16.64
C ILE A 167 -13.74 -7.58 -17.24
N ARG A 168 -13.14 -6.53 -17.80
CA ARG A 168 -11.75 -6.53 -18.26
C ARG A 168 -11.08 -5.25 -17.85
N VAL A 169 -10.05 -5.36 -17.01
CA VAL A 169 -9.22 -4.24 -16.58
C VAL A 169 -7.79 -4.51 -17.01
N ARG A 170 -7.12 -3.52 -17.62
CA ARG A 170 -5.77 -3.68 -18.17
C ARG A 170 -4.82 -2.62 -17.63
N PRO A 171 -3.53 -2.93 -17.49
CA PRO A 171 -2.54 -1.92 -17.15
C PRO A 171 -2.44 -0.88 -18.26
N VAL A 172 -2.28 0.37 -17.86
CA VAL A 172 -1.94 1.45 -18.79
C VAL A 172 -0.53 1.22 -19.32
N CYS A 173 -0.31 1.43 -20.61
CA CYS A 173 0.99 1.23 -21.26
C CYS A 173 1.82 2.53 -21.33
N GLY A 174 3.14 2.37 -21.45
CA GLY A 174 4.10 3.46 -21.68
C GLY A 174 4.53 4.19 -20.41
N LEU A 175 5.38 5.22 -20.55
CA LEU A 175 5.89 5.99 -19.40
C LEU A 175 4.77 6.69 -18.62
N VAL A 176 3.68 7.05 -19.30
CA VAL A 176 2.47 7.65 -18.71
C VAL A 176 1.71 6.73 -17.75
N ALA A 177 2.07 5.46 -17.69
CA ALA A 177 1.43 4.49 -16.82
C ALA A 177 1.70 4.78 -15.33
N ALA A 178 2.85 5.35 -15.01
CA ALA A 178 3.28 5.56 -13.62
C ALA A 178 4.07 6.87 -13.41
N ASP A 179 4.20 7.75 -14.40
CA ASP A 179 4.85 9.05 -14.20
C ASP A 179 4.12 9.89 -13.11
N TYR A 180 2.80 10.01 -13.24
CA TYR A 180 1.88 10.67 -12.33
C TYR A 180 0.77 9.71 -11.91
N PHE A 181 0.67 9.45 -10.61
CA PHE A 181 -0.41 8.65 -10.05
C PHE A 181 -1.73 9.44 -9.98
N ALA A 182 -1.64 10.72 -9.61
CA ALA A 182 -2.74 11.67 -9.61
C ALA A 182 -2.17 13.08 -9.82
N PRO A 183 -2.98 14.09 -10.21
CA PRO A 183 -2.50 15.47 -10.27
C PRO A 183 -1.83 15.90 -8.96
N GLY A 184 -0.55 16.28 -9.01
CA GLY A 184 0.25 16.65 -7.83
C GLY A 184 0.94 15.48 -7.09
N TYR A 185 0.72 14.23 -7.49
CA TYR A 185 1.37 13.03 -6.93
C TYR A 185 2.28 12.39 -7.99
N PHE A 186 3.56 12.79 -7.97
CA PHE A 186 4.60 12.31 -8.88
C PHE A 186 5.22 11.04 -8.31
N VAL A 187 5.16 9.92 -9.05
CA VAL A 187 5.82 8.67 -8.63
C VAL A 187 7.16 8.57 -9.34
N TRP A 188 7.16 8.44 -10.66
CA TRP A 188 8.39 8.30 -11.46
C TRP A 188 8.79 9.58 -12.21
N ALA A 189 7.91 10.57 -12.33
CA ALA A 189 8.11 11.75 -13.17
C ALA A 189 9.39 12.54 -12.82
N VAL A 190 9.77 12.65 -11.55
CA VAL A 190 10.97 13.39 -11.12
C VAL A 190 12.25 12.70 -11.62
N LEU A 191 12.33 11.38 -11.48
CA LEU A 191 13.47 10.59 -11.96
C LEU A 191 13.55 10.61 -13.50
N ILE A 192 12.42 10.43 -14.19
CA ILE A 192 12.34 10.49 -15.66
C ILE A 192 12.80 11.87 -16.17
N ALA A 193 12.33 12.95 -15.54
CA ALA A 193 12.71 14.31 -15.93
C ALA A 193 14.21 14.57 -15.74
N ASN A 194 14.83 14.01 -14.70
CA ASN A 194 16.27 14.13 -14.47
C ASN A 194 17.06 13.31 -15.49
N LEU A 195 16.69 12.06 -15.78
CA LEU A 195 17.29 11.25 -16.83
C LEU A 195 17.23 11.94 -18.19
N ALA A 196 16.10 12.57 -18.52
CA ALA A 196 15.95 13.31 -19.77
C ALA A 196 16.97 14.46 -19.92
N ARG A 197 17.47 15.05 -18.82
CA ARG A 197 18.49 16.11 -18.87
C ARG A 197 19.83 15.61 -19.40
N ILE A 198 20.16 14.33 -19.24
CA ILE A 198 21.41 13.74 -19.77
C ILE A 198 21.21 12.99 -21.10
N GLY A 199 20.05 13.17 -21.73
CA GLY A 199 19.77 12.66 -23.08
C GLY A 199 18.96 11.37 -23.15
N TYR A 200 18.34 10.93 -22.04
CA TYR A 200 17.35 9.86 -22.11
C TYR A 200 16.04 10.34 -22.73
N GLU A 201 15.41 9.46 -23.49
CA GLU A 201 14.12 9.65 -24.14
C GLU A 201 13.34 8.34 -24.18
N GLU A 202 12.10 8.36 -24.70
CA GLU A 202 11.19 7.22 -24.71
C GLU A 202 11.80 5.96 -25.35
N LYS A 203 12.62 6.07 -26.39
CA LYS A 203 13.27 4.90 -27.01
C LYS A 203 14.34 4.22 -26.12
N THR A 204 14.82 4.92 -25.10
CA THR A 204 15.86 4.46 -24.15
C THR A 204 15.32 4.18 -22.75
N MET A 205 14.02 4.43 -22.54
CA MET A 205 13.34 4.26 -21.27
C MET A 205 12.08 3.43 -21.44
N TYR A 206 11.92 2.38 -20.65
CA TYR A 206 10.75 1.50 -20.71
C TYR A 206 10.09 1.37 -19.34
N MET A 207 8.78 1.60 -19.28
CA MET A 207 7.96 1.31 -18.10
C MET A 207 7.35 -0.08 -18.26
N ALA A 208 7.87 -1.05 -17.50
CA ALA A 208 7.37 -2.43 -17.45
C ALA A 208 6.06 -2.50 -16.64
N SER A 209 5.02 -1.85 -17.16
CA SER A 209 3.68 -1.83 -16.56
C SER A 209 3.03 -3.21 -16.58
N TYR A 210 2.41 -3.57 -15.46
CA TYR A 210 1.70 -4.83 -15.27
C TYR A 210 0.48 -4.61 -14.37
N ASP A 211 -0.47 -5.54 -14.39
CA ASP A 211 -1.58 -5.53 -13.45
C ASP A 211 -1.10 -6.03 -12.09
N TRP A 212 -0.80 -5.09 -11.22
CA TRP A 212 -0.26 -5.31 -9.89
C TRP A 212 -1.26 -5.99 -8.94
N ARG A 213 -2.50 -6.31 -9.35
CA ARG A 213 -3.44 -7.10 -8.54
C ARG A 213 -3.21 -8.61 -8.69
N LEU A 214 -2.75 -9.04 -9.86
CA LEU A 214 -2.60 -10.45 -10.22
C LEU A 214 -1.37 -11.08 -9.56
N SER A 215 -1.42 -12.40 -9.34
CA SER A 215 -0.21 -13.17 -9.06
C SER A 215 0.79 -13.05 -10.22
N PHE A 216 2.09 -13.17 -9.92
CA PHE A 216 3.14 -12.86 -10.91
C PHE A 216 3.10 -13.76 -12.14
N GLN A 217 2.77 -15.04 -11.97
CA GLN A 217 2.60 -15.94 -13.10
C GLN A 217 1.32 -15.65 -13.90
N ASN A 218 0.25 -15.19 -13.24
CA ASN A 218 -1.01 -14.88 -13.92
C ASN A 218 -0.90 -13.63 -14.81
N THR A 219 0.06 -12.73 -14.59
CA THR A 219 0.35 -11.63 -15.54
C THR A 219 0.88 -12.16 -16.88
N GLU A 220 1.58 -13.30 -16.88
CA GLU A 220 1.98 -14.00 -18.09
C GLU A 220 0.80 -14.74 -18.71
N VAL A 221 0.05 -15.50 -17.93
CA VAL A 221 -1.10 -16.27 -18.44
C VAL A 221 -2.14 -15.36 -19.10
N ARG A 222 -2.51 -14.24 -18.46
CA ARG A 222 -3.56 -13.33 -18.95
C ARG A 222 -3.06 -12.40 -20.05
N ASP A 223 -1.91 -11.77 -19.80
CA ASP A 223 -1.47 -10.63 -20.60
C ASP A 223 -0.17 -10.89 -21.35
N GLN A 224 0.53 -12.01 -21.14
CA GLN A 224 1.88 -12.24 -21.69
C GLN A 224 2.88 -11.15 -21.26
N THR A 225 2.72 -10.66 -20.02
CA THR A 225 3.49 -9.52 -19.53
C THR A 225 4.97 -9.83 -19.38
N LEU A 226 5.34 -11.00 -18.86
CA LEU A 226 6.74 -11.38 -18.68
C LEU A 226 7.41 -11.57 -20.05
N SER A 227 6.72 -12.18 -21.00
CA SER A 227 7.15 -12.28 -22.40
C SER A 227 7.38 -10.90 -23.03
N ARG A 228 6.48 -9.93 -22.81
CA ARG A 228 6.67 -8.56 -23.28
C ARG A 228 7.86 -7.86 -22.66
N ILE A 229 8.07 -8.02 -21.34
CA ILE A 229 9.25 -7.45 -20.65
C ILE A 229 10.53 -8.02 -21.26
N LYS A 230 10.60 -9.34 -21.46
CA LYS A 230 11.73 -10.01 -22.11
C LYS A 230 12.01 -9.40 -23.49
N SER A 231 11.01 -9.38 -24.38
CA SER A 231 11.19 -8.88 -25.75
C SER A 231 11.57 -7.40 -25.81
N ASN A 232 11.01 -6.57 -24.92
CA ASN A 232 11.36 -5.14 -24.85
C ASN A 232 12.80 -4.94 -24.38
N ILE A 233 13.26 -5.68 -23.36
CA ILE A 233 14.65 -5.60 -22.90
C ILE A 233 15.61 -6.05 -24.01
N GLU A 234 15.32 -7.18 -24.67
CA GLU A 234 16.13 -7.67 -25.79
C GLU A 234 16.22 -6.63 -26.92
N LEU A 235 15.09 -6.02 -27.29
CA LEU A 235 15.04 -4.98 -28.31
C LEU A 235 15.82 -3.73 -27.90
N MET A 236 15.68 -3.26 -26.66
CA MET A 236 16.41 -2.09 -26.17
C MET A 236 17.92 -2.33 -26.16
N VAL A 237 18.38 -3.50 -25.72
CA VAL A 237 19.81 -3.85 -25.72
C VAL A 237 20.33 -3.94 -27.16
N ALA A 238 19.60 -4.61 -28.07
CA ALA A 238 19.99 -4.77 -29.46
C ALA A 238 20.07 -3.43 -30.22
N THR A 239 19.13 -2.51 -29.97
CA THR A 239 19.08 -1.19 -30.63
C THR A 239 19.95 -0.14 -29.97
N ASN A 240 20.44 -0.38 -28.75
CA ASN A 240 21.35 0.52 -28.02
C ASN A 240 22.81 0.04 -28.07
N GLY A 241 23.23 -0.52 -29.21
CA GLY A 241 24.62 -0.92 -29.46
C GLY A 241 25.12 -2.07 -28.59
N GLY A 242 24.22 -2.90 -28.05
CA GLY A 242 24.57 -4.03 -27.17
C GLY A 242 24.80 -3.65 -25.70
N ASN A 243 24.56 -2.38 -25.32
CA ASN A 243 24.65 -1.98 -23.91
C ASN A 243 23.53 -2.63 -23.10
N LYS A 244 23.90 -3.43 -22.09
CA LYS A 244 22.98 -4.09 -21.15
C LYS A 244 22.11 -3.06 -20.42
N ALA A 245 20.88 -3.43 -20.07
CA ALA A 245 19.90 -2.55 -19.43
C ALA A 245 20.16 -2.35 -17.93
N VAL A 246 19.85 -1.16 -17.42
CA VAL A 246 19.73 -0.87 -15.99
C VAL A 246 18.26 -0.96 -15.61
N ILE A 247 17.96 -1.83 -14.65
CA ILE A 247 16.60 -2.09 -14.18
C ILE A 247 16.40 -1.37 -12.86
N ILE A 248 15.28 -0.68 -12.71
CA ILE A 248 14.92 0.08 -11.51
C ILE A 248 13.57 -0.41 -10.99
N PRO A 249 13.55 -1.48 -10.19
CA PRO A 249 12.35 -1.91 -9.50
C PRO A 249 12.08 -1.06 -8.25
N HIS A 250 10.81 -0.75 -7.98
CA HIS A 250 10.37 -0.10 -6.74
C HIS A 250 9.41 -0.99 -5.97
N SER A 251 9.55 -1.05 -4.64
CA SER A 251 8.66 -1.79 -3.74
C SER A 251 8.45 -3.24 -4.21
N MET A 252 7.19 -3.72 -4.26
CA MET A 252 6.81 -5.05 -4.78
C MET A 252 7.38 -5.36 -6.18
N GLY A 253 7.68 -4.33 -6.99
CA GLY A 253 8.35 -4.46 -8.28
C GLY A 253 9.69 -5.19 -8.18
N ALA A 254 10.41 -5.10 -7.05
CA ALA A 254 11.64 -5.84 -6.79
C ALA A 254 11.38 -7.36 -6.70
N LEU A 255 10.30 -7.77 -6.03
CA LEU A 255 9.88 -9.17 -5.96
C LEU A 255 9.39 -9.68 -7.33
N TYR A 256 8.66 -8.84 -8.07
CA TYR A 256 8.21 -9.15 -9.41
C TYR A 256 9.39 -9.33 -10.38
N PHE A 257 10.41 -8.46 -10.29
CA PHE A 257 11.59 -8.57 -11.13
C PHE A 257 12.50 -9.74 -10.73
N LEU A 258 12.58 -10.08 -9.43
CA LEU A 258 13.24 -11.30 -8.96
C LEU A 258 12.58 -12.55 -9.57
N HIS A 259 11.24 -12.60 -9.58
CA HIS A 259 10.49 -13.65 -10.26
C HIS A 259 10.78 -13.67 -11.76
N PHE A 260 10.76 -12.51 -12.43
CA PHE A 260 11.06 -12.38 -13.86
C PHE A 260 12.45 -12.91 -14.22
N MET A 261 13.49 -12.57 -13.43
CA MET A 261 14.86 -13.06 -13.68
C MET A 261 14.93 -14.58 -13.69
N LYS A 262 14.14 -15.27 -12.86
CA LYS A 262 14.08 -16.73 -12.87
C LYS A 262 13.17 -17.30 -13.94
N TRP A 263 12.02 -16.66 -14.15
CA TRP A 263 11.11 -17.02 -15.22
C TRP A 263 11.81 -16.98 -16.58
N VAL A 264 12.59 -15.92 -16.88
CA VAL A 264 13.23 -15.76 -18.18
C VAL A 264 14.33 -16.79 -18.44
N GLU A 265 15.06 -17.22 -17.40
CA GLU A 265 16.08 -18.28 -17.50
C GLU A 265 15.45 -19.67 -17.66
N ALA A 266 14.29 -19.89 -17.04
CA ALA A 266 13.63 -21.18 -17.02
C ALA A 266 13.12 -21.60 -18.42
N PRO A 267 13.13 -22.90 -18.74
CA PRO A 267 12.70 -23.41 -20.04
C PRO A 267 11.19 -23.24 -20.25
N ALA A 268 10.80 -23.00 -21.50
CA ALA A 268 9.40 -23.06 -21.91
C ALA A 268 8.84 -24.49 -21.75
N PRO A 269 7.53 -24.66 -21.45
CA PRO A 269 6.49 -23.63 -21.39
C PRO A 269 6.32 -22.94 -20.01
N MET A 270 7.05 -23.37 -18.98
CA MET A 270 6.88 -22.80 -17.63
C MET A 270 7.55 -21.43 -17.50
N GLY A 271 8.76 -21.31 -18.04
CA GLY A 271 9.51 -20.06 -18.12
C GLY A 271 9.54 -19.45 -19.52
N GLY A 272 10.29 -18.36 -19.67
CA GLY A 272 10.43 -17.58 -20.89
C GLY A 272 11.43 -18.14 -21.90
N GLY A 273 12.18 -19.20 -21.58
CA GLY A 273 13.10 -19.86 -22.50
C GLY A 273 14.23 -18.96 -23.02
N GLY A 274 14.66 -17.97 -22.25
CA GLY A 274 15.83 -17.12 -22.57
C GLY A 274 17.17 -17.82 -22.34
N GLY A 275 17.18 -18.88 -21.53
CA GLY A 275 18.37 -19.64 -21.16
C GLY A 275 19.13 -19.05 -19.97
N PRO A 276 20.08 -19.79 -19.38
CA PRO A 276 20.73 -19.45 -18.11
C PRO A 276 21.64 -18.21 -18.17
N ASP A 277 22.06 -17.79 -19.36
CA ASP A 277 22.91 -16.61 -19.53
C ASP A 277 22.12 -15.36 -19.94
N TRP A 278 20.79 -15.43 -19.94
CA TRP A 278 19.96 -14.32 -20.43
C TRP A 278 20.20 -13.04 -19.62
N CYS A 279 20.20 -13.14 -18.29
CA CYS A 279 20.47 -12.01 -17.41
C CYS A 279 21.89 -11.46 -17.61
N ALA A 280 22.89 -12.33 -17.73
CA ALA A 280 24.27 -11.92 -17.97
C ALA A 280 24.46 -11.13 -19.27
N LYS A 281 23.68 -11.46 -20.31
CA LYS A 281 23.72 -10.81 -21.62
C LYS A 281 22.96 -9.50 -21.67
N HIS A 282 21.89 -9.35 -20.91
CA HIS A 282 20.95 -8.22 -21.07
C HIS A 282 20.90 -7.26 -19.90
N ILE A 283 21.38 -7.62 -18.71
CA ILE A 283 21.23 -6.82 -17.49
C ILE A 283 22.60 -6.33 -17.02
N LYS A 284 22.74 -5.01 -16.88
CA LYS A 284 23.93 -4.35 -16.28
C LYS A 284 23.81 -4.34 -14.76
N ALA A 285 22.71 -3.79 -14.29
CA ALA A 285 22.45 -3.56 -12.88
C ALA A 285 20.95 -3.64 -12.56
N VAL A 286 20.63 -4.09 -11.36
CA VAL A 286 19.28 -4.05 -10.78
C VAL A 286 19.31 -3.15 -9.56
N MET A 287 18.66 -1.99 -9.65
CA MET A 287 18.65 -0.95 -8.63
C MET A 287 17.32 -0.94 -7.89
N ASN A 288 17.20 -1.82 -6.88
CA ASN A 288 15.96 -2.02 -6.14
C ASN A 288 15.72 -0.89 -5.14
N ILE A 289 14.66 -0.11 -5.34
CA ILE A 289 14.24 0.97 -4.45
C ILE A 289 13.20 0.42 -3.45
N GLY A 290 13.54 0.37 -2.17
CA GLY A 290 12.63 -0.07 -1.10
C GLY A 290 12.08 -1.48 -1.29
N GLY A 291 12.87 -2.42 -1.81
CA GLY A 291 12.39 -3.76 -2.16
C GLY A 291 12.07 -4.63 -0.93
N PRO A 292 10.81 -5.08 -0.70
CA PRO A 292 10.43 -5.86 0.47
C PRO A 292 10.76 -7.35 0.29
N PHE A 293 12.05 -7.68 0.14
CA PHE A 293 12.52 -9.02 -0.19
C PHE A 293 12.01 -10.08 0.79
N LEU A 294 12.00 -9.77 2.08
CA LEU A 294 11.53 -10.66 3.13
C LEU A 294 10.06 -10.44 3.51
N GLY A 295 9.34 -9.57 2.80
CA GLY A 295 7.96 -9.17 3.11
C GLY A 295 7.86 -8.03 4.12
N VAL A 296 6.64 -7.60 4.43
CA VAL A 296 6.34 -6.51 5.36
C VAL A 296 5.23 -6.93 6.33
N PRO A 297 5.38 -6.68 7.65
CA PRO A 297 4.32 -6.91 8.62
C PRO A 297 3.01 -6.17 8.29
N LYS A 298 3.10 -5.01 7.64
CA LYS A 298 1.95 -4.22 7.16
C LYS A 298 1.03 -4.97 6.19
N ALA A 299 1.58 -5.90 5.40
CA ALA A 299 0.75 -6.75 4.52
C ALA A 299 -0.14 -7.69 5.35
N VAL A 300 0.36 -8.15 6.50
CA VAL A 300 -0.42 -9.01 7.40
C VAL A 300 -1.60 -8.26 7.99
N SER A 301 -1.39 -7.07 8.57
CA SER A 301 -2.48 -6.30 9.19
C SER A 301 -3.55 -5.92 8.15
N GLY A 302 -3.13 -5.59 6.92
CA GLY A 302 -4.03 -5.31 5.82
C GLY A 302 -4.90 -6.51 5.40
N LEU A 303 -4.30 -7.69 5.24
CA LEU A 303 -5.04 -8.90 4.88
C LEU A 303 -5.92 -9.43 6.03
N PHE A 304 -5.47 -9.21 7.26
CA PHE A 304 -6.13 -9.69 8.47
C PHE A 304 -7.33 -8.79 8.86
N SER A 305 -7.13 -7.48 9.05
CA SER A 305 -8.19 -6.58 9.53
C SER A 305 -8.53 -5.41 8.60
N ALA A 306 -7.87 -5.30 7.43
CA ALA A 306 -7.95 -4.12 6.58
C ALA A 306 -7.57 -2.82 7.30
N GLU A 307 -6.68 -2.92 8.30
CA GLU A 307 -6.17 -1.79 9.07
C GLU A 307 -4.67 -1.62 8.92
N ALA A 308 -4.24 -0.38 9.11
CA ALA A 308 -2.87 0.03 9.34
C ALA A 308 -2.85 1.19 10.33
N LYS A 309 -1.64 1.62 10.70
CA LYS A 309 -1.41 2.73 11.63
C LYS A 309 -2.29 3.95 11.33
N ASP A 310 -2.36 4.39 10.07
CA ASP A 310 -3.13 5.60 9.71
C ASP A 310 -4.65 5.44 9.91
N ILE A 311 -5.18 4.25 9.65
CA ILE A 311 -6.59 3.92 9.86
C ILE A 311 -6.89 3.80 11.37
N ALA A 312 -5.96 3.21 12.13
CA ALA A 312 -6.08 3.09 13.59
C ALA A 312 -6.04 4.46 14.29
N VAL A 313 -5.12 5.35 13.86
CA VAL A 313 -5.00 6.72 14.37
C VAL A 313 -6.23 7.55 13.99
N ALA A 314 -6.72 7.44 12.76
CA ALA A 314 -7.97 8.08 12.34
C ALA A 314 -9.15 7.68 13.23
N ARG A 315 -9.25 6.38 13.59
CA ARG A 315 -10.26 5.87 14.52
C ARG A 315 -10.15 6.43 15.92
N ALA A 316 -8.93 6.55 16.43
CA ALA A 316 -8.68 7.14 17.74
C ALA A 316 -9.09 8.61 17.83
N ILE A 317 -8.88 9.39 16.76
CA ILE A 317 -9.14 10.83 16.73
C ILE A 317 -10.63 11.14 16.51
N ALA A 318 -11.35 10.34 15.73
CA ALA A 318 -12.75 10.59 15.37
C ALA A 318 -13.64 9.33 15.46
N PRO A 319 -13.81 8.74 16.66
CA PRO A 319 -14.61 7.52 16.83
C PRO A 319 -16.05 7.69 16.29
N GLY A 320 -16.68 8.85 16.52
CA GLY A 320 -18.06 9.13 16.08
C GLY A 320 -18.29 9.41 14.59
N VAL A 321 -17.25 9.42 13.74
CA VAL A 321 -17.37 9.49 12.27
C VAL A 321 -17.20 8.10 11.65
N LEU A 322 -16.42 7.23 12.29
CA LEU A 322 -16.11 5.89 11.81
C LEU A 322 -17.09 4.84 12.36
N ASP A 323 -17.65 5.08 13.54
CA ASP A 323 -18.65 4.22 14.20
C ASP A 323 -20.11 4.54 13.84
N LYS A 324 -20.38 5.43 12.87
CA LYS A 324 -21.77 5.77 12.48
C LYS A 324 -22.36 4.83 11.41
N ASP A 325 -23.54 4.34 11.75
CA ASP A 325 -24.29 3.19 11.20
C ASP A 325 -24.87 3.33 9.78
N LEU A 326 -24.10 3.79 8.79
CA LEU A 326 -24.57 3.62 7.41
C LEU A 326 -23.49 3.29 6.38
N PHE A 327 -22.23 3.67 6.60
CA PHE A 327 -21.11 3.29 5.72
C PHE A 327 -19.83 2.85 6.46
N GLY A 328 -19.66 3.12 7.76
CA GLY A 328 -18.45 2.78 8.52
C GLY A 328 -18.09 1.29 8.55
N PHE A 329 -19.04 0.42 8.90
CA PHE A 329 -18.78 -1.03 9.00
C PHE A 329 -18.75 -1.73 7.63
N GLN A 330 -19.67 -1.37 6.73
CA GLN A 330 -19.81 -2.03 5.41
C GLN A 330 -18.71 -1.65 4.43
N THR A 331 -18.20 -0.41 4.46
CA THR A 331 -17.15 0.04 3.53
C THR A 331 -15.85 -0.73 3.74
N MET A 332 -15.45 -0.95 5.00
CA MET A 332 -14.26 -1.74 5.32
C MET A 332 -14.42 -3.21 4.93
N GLN A 333 -15.61 -3.79 5.08
CA GLN A 333 -15.88 -5.17 4.64
C GLN A 333 -15.77 -5.32 3.11
N HIS A 334 -16.31 -4.37 2.34
CA HIS A 334 -16.16 -4.35 0.88
C HIS A 334 -14.70 -4.19 0.45
N ILE A 335 -13.98 -3.28 1.09
CA ILE A 335 -12.55 -3.03 0.82
C ILE A 335 -11.70 -4.26 1.19
N MET A 336 -11.98 -4.91 2.33
CA MET A 336 -11.33 -6.15 2.73
C MET A 336 -11.61 -7.27 1.73
N ARG A 337 -12.86 -7.45 1.30
CA ARG A 337 -13.24 -8.47 0.32
C ARG A 337 -12.49 -8.25 -1.00
N MET A 338 -12.43 -7.02 -1.50
CA MET A 338 -11.71 -6.70 -2.73
C MET A 338 -10.20 -6.89 -2.57
N SER A 339 -9.59 -6.33 -1.52
CA SER A 339 -8.14 -6.44 -1.30
C SER A 339 -7.67 -7.90 -1.13
N ARG A 340 -8.48 -8.76 -0.50
CA ARG A 340 -8.23 -10.22 -0.42
C ARG A 340 -8.34 -10.95 -1.77
N THR A 341 -8.82 -10.29 -2.83
CA THR A 341 -8.75 -10.84 -4.19
C THR A 341 -7.46 -10.47 -4.91
N TRP A 342 -6.71 -9.47 -4.42
CA TRP A 342 -5.45 -9.03 -5.04
C TRP A 342 -4.30 -9.94 -4.63
N ASP A 343 -4.19 -11.09 -5.30
CA ASP A 343 -3.26 -12.17 -4.94
C ASP A 343 -1.79 -11.71 -4.88
N SER A 344 -1.38 -10.68 -5.63
CA SER A 344 -0.02 -10.10 -5.57
C SER A 344 0.40 -9.66 -4.16
N THR A 345 -0.53 -9.18 -3.34
CA THR A 345 -0.29 -8.70 -1.97
C THR A 345 0.29 -9.81 -1.09
N MET A 346 -0.05 -11.06 -1.39
CA MET A 346 0.46 -12.23 -0.70
C MET A 346 1.96 -12.45 -0.96
N SER A 347 2.54 -11.87 -2.01
CA SER A 347 4.00 -11.89 -2.22
C SER A 347 4.77 -11.14 -1.13
N MET A 348 4.10 -10.24 -0.39
CA MET A 348 4.69 -9.37 0.61
C MET A 348 4.48 -9.86 2.05
N ILE A 349 3.89 -11.04 2.26
CA ILE A 349 3.82 -11.64 3.60
C ILE A 349 5.26 -11.98 4.08
N PRO A 350 5.57 -11.78 5.38
CA PRO A 350 6.86 -12.14 5.98
C PRO A 350 7.36 -13.55 5.62
N LYS A 351 8.59 -13.63 5.08
CA LYS A 351 9.25 -14.86 4.64
C LYS A 351 10.37 -15.26 5.60
N GLY A 352 10.60 -16.57 5.73
CA GLY A 352 11.69 -17.13 6.51
C GLY A 352 11.37 -17.41 7.99
N GLY A 353 10.12 -17.20 8.40
CA GLY A 353 9.62 -17.60 9.72
C GLY A 353 10.46 -17.04 10.88
N ALA A 354 10.61 -17.87 11.92
CA ALA A 354 11.32 -17.50 13.14
C ALA A 354 12.81 -17.17 12.91
N THR A 355 13.46 -17.82 11.94
CA THR A 355 14.88 -17.59 11.63
C THR A 355 15.15 -16.15 11.22
N ILE A 356 14.23 -15.54 10.47
CA ILE A 356 14.38 -14.17 9.94
C ILE A 356 13.72 -13.15 10.85
N TRP A 357 12.44 -13.36 11.18
CA TRP A 357 11.61 -12.35 11.85
C TRP A 357 11.59 -12.48 13.38
N GLY A 358 12.20 -13.53 13.92
CA GLY A 358 12.16 -13.83 15.34
C GLY A 358 10.95 -14.65 15.77
N ASP A 359 10.94 -15.00 17.05
CA ASP A 359 9.91 -15.81 17.70
C ASP A 359 9.28 -15.05 18.88
N LEU A 360 8.82 -15.75 19.91
CA LEU A 360 8.18 -15.13 21.07
C LEU A 360 9.16 -14.31 21.92
N ASP A 361 10.45 -14.66 21.90
CA ASP A 361 11.44 -14.21 22.88
C ASP A 361 12.64 -13.53 22.24
N TRP A 362 12.80 -13.65 20.92
CA TRP A 362 13.92 -13.05 20.21
C TRP A 362 13.48 -12.39 18.91
N SER A 363 14.21 -11.35 18.53
CA SER A 363 14.18 -10.76 17.19
C SER A 363 15.54 -10.10 16.87
N PRO A 364 15.91 -9.98 15.58
CA PRO A 364 17.16 -9.30 15.20
C PRO A 364 17.24 -7.87 15.74
N GLU A 365 16.11 -7.18 15.77
CA GLU A 365 15.98 -5.76 16.11
C GLU A 365 15.74 -5.46 17.61
N GLU A 366 15.84 -6.43 18.52
CA GLU A 366 15.51 -6.29 19.96
C GLU A 366 16.19 -5.09 20.67
N GLU A 367 17.36 -4.65 20.20
CA GLU A 367 18.12 -3.52 20.77
C GLU A 367 17.83 -2.17 20.09
N TYR A 368 16.89 -2.14 19.14
CA TYR A 368 16.51 -0.92 18.44
C TYR A 368 15.83 0.07 19.40
N VAL A 369 16.31 1.32 19.40
CA VAL A 369 15.72 2.42 20.15
C VAL A 369 15.58 3.62 19.22
N PRO A 370 14.36 4.16 19.03
CA PRO A 370 14.10 5.28 18.11
C PRO A 370 14.97 6.52 18.33
N SER A 371 15.40 6.81 19.56
CA SER A 371 16.04 8.07 19.95
C SER A 371 17.56 8.16 19.76
N LYS A 372 18.27 7.03 19.59
CA LYS A 372 19.74 7.04 19.45
C LYS A 372 20.26 7.80 18.22
N ARG A 373 19.43 8.06 17.21
CA ARG A 373 19.84 8.85 16.02
C ARG A 373 19.70 10.36 16.18
N LYS A 374 18.81 10.87 17.05
CA LYS A 374 18.69 12.32 17.27
C LYS A 374 19.94 12.92 17.95
N GLN A 375 20.65 12.15 18.77
CA GLN A 375 21.86 12.62 19.47
C GLN A 375 23.10 12.72 18.55
N LYS A 376 23.27 11.82 17.57
CA LYS A 376 24.44 11.86 16.67
C LYS A 376 24.54 13.13 15.83
N ASN A 377 23.43 13.81 15.54
CA ASN A 377 23.43 15.07 14.80
C ASN A 377 23.62 16.32 15.69
N ALA A 378 23.52 16.18 17.02
CA ALA A 378 23.77 17.25 17.98
C ALA A 378 25.21 17.25 18.53
N ASP A 379 25.91 16.12 18.47
CA ASP A 379 27.21 15.94 19.11
C ASP A 379 28.43 16.45 18.32
N THR A 380 28.24 17.07 17.14
CA THR A 380 29.33 17.79 16.46
C THR A 380 29.65 19.14 17.10
N GLN A 381 28.97 19.53 18.20
CA GLN A 381 29.29 20.71 19.00
C GLN A 381 29.12 20.51 20.51
N LYS A 382 29.96 19.65 21.12
CA LYS A 382 30.70 19.95 22.37
C LYS A 382 31.32 18.68 22.93
N ALA A 383 32.65 18.62 22.85
CA ALA A 383 33.42 17.78 23.73
C ALA A 383 33.34 18.35 25.16
N SER A 384 32.74 17.59 26.08
CA SER A 384 33.08 17.64 27.50
C SER A 384 32.74 16.30 28.13
N GLN A 385 33.78 15.58 28.54
CA GLN A 385 33.71 14.50 29.51
C GLN A 385 33.05 15.02 30.79
N ASP A 386 32.03 14.32 31.29
CA ASP A 386 32.03 13.79 32.66
C ASP A 386 30.79 12.92 32.89
N GLY A 387 30.97 11.93 33.75
CA GLY A 387 30.17 10.71 33.79
C GLY A 387 28.72 10.85 34.21
N LEU A 388 27.91 9.94 33.67
CA LEU A 388 26.68 9.46 34.30
C LEU A 388 26.52 7.96 34.05
N GLU A 389 27.40 7.17 34.67
CA GLU A 389 27.00 5.84 35.15
C GLU A 389 26.02 6.04 36.31
N SER A 390 24.73 6.20 36.03
CA SER A 390 23.67 5.81 36.96
C SER A 390 22.31 5.82 36.26
N ASN A 391 21.55 4.74 36.51
CA ASN A 391 20.19 4.42 36.05
C ASN A 391 20.10 3.64 34.73
N ILE A 392 20.77 2.49 34.68
CA ILE A 392 20.32 1.31 33.91
C ILE A 392 19.07 0.75 34.63
N SER A 393 17.97 1.50 34.62
CA SER A 393 16.66 1.00 35.02
C SER A 393 16.06 0.25 33.83
N GLN A 394 16.13 -1.09 33.87
CA GLN A 394 15.35 -2.04 33.08
C GLN A 394 14.95 -1.55 31.66
N ILE A 395 15.84 -1.73 30.68
CA ILE A 395 15.41 -1.67 29.27
C ILE A 395 14.42 -2.82 29.07
N LYS A 396 13.13 -2.48 29.06
CA LYS A 396 12.05 -3.39 28.72
C LYS A 396 12.31 -3.90 27.30
N ARG A 397 12.60 -5.19 27.17
CA ARG A 397 12.89 -5.82 25.87
C ARG A 397 11.59 -5.90 25.08
N THR A 398 11.59 -5.31 23.89
CA THR A 398 10.43 -5.34 22.99
C THR A 398 10.44 -6.61 22.17
N ASN A 399 9.36 -7.39 22.22
CA ASN A 399 9.25 -8.68 21.54
C ASN A 399 8.77 -8.52 20.09
N TYR A 400 9.62 -8.00 19.20
CA TYR A 400 9.23 -7.75 17.81
C TYR A 400 8.89 -9.02 17.00
N GLY A 401 9.38 -10.20 17.41
CA GLY A 401 9.02 -11.47 16.73
C GLY A 401 7.54 -11.84 16.85
N ARG A 402 6.82 -11.21 17.78
CA ARG A 402 5.36 -11.29 17.96
C ARG A 402 4.66 -10.33 16.97
N ILE A 403 4.50 -10.74 15.72
CA ILE A 403 3.89 -9.90 14.66
C ILE A 403 2.50 -9.39 15.06
N ILE A 404 1.66 -10.25 15.63
CA ILE A 404 0.36 -9.87 16.21
C ILE A 404 0.30 -10.35 17.65
N SER A 405 -0.11 -9.48 18.57
CA SER A 405 -0.39 -9.80 19.97
C SER A 405 -1.79 -9.31 20.35
N PHE A 406 -2.63 -10.15 20.94
CA PHE A 406 -3.94 -9.78 21.45
C PHE A 406 -3.84 -9.28 22.89
N GLY A 407 -3.84 -7.96 23.07
CA GLY A 407 -3.64 -7.29 24.36
C GLY A 407 -2.22 -6.76 24.57
N LYS A 408 -2.11 -5.58 25.18
CA LYS A 408 -0.81 -4.94 25.50
C LYS A 408 -0.05 -5.72 26.58
N ASP A 409 -0.77 -6.23 27.57
CA ASP A 409 -0.27 -7.13 28.61
C ASP A 409 0.40 -8.37 28.01
N VAL A 410 -0.24 -8.98 26.99
CA VAL A 410 0.31 -10.13 26.26
C VAL A 410 1.54 -9.76 25.43
N ALA A 411 1.54 -8.60 24.78
CA ALA A 411 2.69 -8.14 23.99
C ALA A 411 3.96 -7.99 24.86
N GLU A 412 3.78 -7.61 26.13
CA GLU A 412 4.86 -7.32 27.08
C GLU A 412 5.18 -8.49 28.03
N ALA A 413 4.28 -9.47 28.14
CA ALA A 413 4.46 -10.63 29.01
C ALA A 413 5.66 -11.50 28.61
N LEU A 414 6.23 -12.21 29.59
CA LEU A 414 7.20 -13.28 29.34
C LEU A 414 6.51 -14.43 28.61
N SER A 415 7.20 -15.12 27.70
CA SER A 415 6.61 -16.23 26.94
C SER A 415 6.09 -17.36 27.82
N SER A 416 6.69 -17.58 29.00
CA SER A 416 6.24 -18.55 30.01
C SER A 416 4.84 -18.26 30.54
N ASP A 417 4.40 -17.00 30.50
CA ASP A 417 3.17 -16.55 31.13
C ASP A 417 2.01 -16.46 30.12
N ILE A 418 2.29 -16.76 28.84
CA ILE A 418 1.32 -16.68 27.74
C ILE A 418 0.74 -18.07 27.51
N GLU A 419 -0.45 -18.31 28.05
CA GLU A 419 -1.26 -19.48 27.70
C GLU A 419 -1.83 -19.31 26.30
N ARG A 420 -1.43 -20.20 25.37
CA ARG A 420 -1.91 -20.21 23.99
C ARG A 420 -2.81 -21.40 23.76
N ILE A 421 -4.06 -21.15 23.37
CA ILE A 421 -5.01 -22.19 23.00
C ILE A 421 -4.99 -22.33 21.47
N ASP A 422 -4.70 -23.53 20.96
CA ASP A 422 -4.66 -23.76 19.52
C ASP A 422 -6.04 -23.56 18.88
N PHE A 423 -6.09 -22.76 17.83
CA PHE A 423 -7.31 -22.42 17.10
C PHE A 423 -7.53 -23.31 15.86
N ARG A 424 -6.54 -24.10 15.44
CA ARG A 424 -6.61 -24.88 14.18
C ARG A 424 -7.75 -25.89 14.18
N ASP A 425 -8.03 -26.49 15.33
CA ASP A 425 -9.13 -27.45 15.53
C ASP A 425 -10.41 -26.79 16.08
N ALA A 426 -10.45 -25.46 16.17
CA ALA A 426 -11.62 -24.76 16.69
C ALA A 426 -12.81 -24.95 15.74
N VAL A 427 -13.92 -25.45 16.29
CA VAL A 427 -15.16 -25.61 15.54
C VAL A 427 -15.68 -24.22 15.16
N LYS A 428 -15.68 -23.93 13.85
CA LYS A 428 -16.35 -22.76 13.30
C LYS A 428 -17.84 -22.88 13.61
N GLY A 429 -18.33 -22.02 14.50
CA GLY A 429 -19.67 -22.11 15.06
C GLY A 429 -20.75 -21.57 14.11
N GLN A 430 -22.02 -21.79 14.44
CA GLN A 430 -23.13 -21.16 13.70
C GLN A 430 -23.07 -19.63 13.87
N SER A 431 -23.16 -18.92 12.74
CA SER A 431 -23.28 -17.46 12.70
C SER A 431 -24.64 -17.05 13.27
N VAL A 432 -24.66 -16.26 14.34
CA VAL A 432 -25.87 -15.57 14.83
C VAL A 432 -25.98 -14.21 14.15
N ALA A 433 -25.62 -14.11 12.86
CA ALA A 433 -25.99 -12.95 12.05
C ALA A 433 -27.52 -12.98 11.90
N ASN A 434 -28.19 -12.35 12.86
CA ASN A 434 -29.62 -12.13 12.80
C ASN A 434 -29.95 -11.40 11.49
N THR A 435 -31.19 -11.50 11.00
CA THR A 435 -31.67 -10.86 9.75
C THR A 435 -31.50 -9.33 9.68
N SER A 436 -30.85 -8.74 10.70
CA SER A 436 -30.46 -7.35 10.89
C SER A 436 -29.05 -6.97 10.38
N CYS A 437 -28.06 -7.88 10.29
CA CYS A 437 -26.76 -7.56 9.67
C CYS A 437 -26.91 -7.63 8.14
N ARG A 438 -27.61 -6.65 7.53
CA ARG A 438 -27.90 -6.67 6.10
C ARG A 438 -26.70 -6.19 5.25
N ASP A 439 -26.42 -6.98 4.21
CA ASP A 439 -25.84 -6.65 2.89
C ASP A 439 -24.40 -7.11 2.55
N VAL A 440 -23.47 -7.35 3.49
CA VAL A 440 -22.09 -7.79 3.14
C VAL A 440 -21.63 -9.02 3.93
N TRP A 441 -21.66 -10.19 3.28
CA TRP A 441 -21.13 -11.44 3.85
C TRP A 441 -19.61 -11.56 3.61
N THR A 442 -18.86 -11.82 4.67
CA THR A 442 -17.40 -12.07 4.65
C THR A 442 -17.08 -13.40 5.33
N GLU A 443 -15.89 -13.96 5.11
CA GLU A 443 -15.48 -15.24 5.72
C GLU A 443 -15.47 -15.19 7.26
N TYR A 444 -15.39 -14.00 7.86
CA TYR A 444 -15.52 -13.83 9.31
C TYR A 444 -16.91 -14.18 9.84
N HIS A 445 -17.96 -13.99 9.04
CA HIS A 445 -19.31 -14.37 9.40
C HIS A 445 -19.47 -15.90 9.43
N ASP A 446 -18.75 -16.62 8.55
CA ASP A 446 -18.73 -18.09 8.51
C ASP A 446 -17.95 -18.72 9.67
N MET A 447 -17.03 -17.97 10.27
CA MET A 447 -16.19 -18.43 11.38
C MET A 447 -16.96 -18.49 12.71
N GLY A 448 -17.97 -17.62 12.86
CA GLY A 448 -18.79 -17.48 14.07
C GLY A 448 -17.99 -17.02 15.30
N PHE A 449 -18.70 -16.77 16.40
CA PHE A 449 -18.09 -16.27 17.64
C PHE A 449 -17.05 -17.25 18.22
N GLY A 450 -17.29 -18.56 18.11
CA GLY A 450 -16.35 -19.59 18.57
C GLY A 450 -14.99 -19.49 17.89
N GLY A 451 -14.95 -19.33 16.57
CA GLY A 451 -13.70 -19.16 15.84
C GLY A 451 -13.05 -17.80 16.06
N ILE A 452 -13.83 -16.72 16.20
CA ILE A 452 -13.32 -15.38 16.56
C ILE A 452 -12.61 -15.43 17.92
N LYS A 453 -13.25 -16.05 18.91
CA LYS A 453 -12.67 -16.24 20.23
C LYS A 453 -11.41 -17.10 20.16
N ALA A 454 -11.43 -18.22 19.43
CA ALA A 454 -10.26 -19.08 19.29
C ALA A 454 -9.04 -18.34 18.72
N VAL A 455 -9.24 -17.53 17.68
CA VAL A 455 -8.17 -16.69 17.11
C VAL A 455 -7.59 -15.71 18.14
N ALA A 456 -8.45 -15.08 18.95
CA ALA A 456 -7.99 -14.17 20.01
C ALA A 456 -7.30 -14.90 21.16
N GLU A 457 -7.75 -16.11 21.53
CA GLU A 457 -7.18 -16.93 22.62
C GLU A 457 -5.86 -17.64 22.26
N TYR A 458 -5.47 -17.66 20.98
CA TYR A 458 -4.10 -18.03 20.60
C TYR A 458 -3.07 -16.98 21.05
N LYS A 459 -3.54 -15.77 21.42
CA LYS A 459 -2.81 -14.63 21.99
C LYS A 459 -1.73 -14.00 21.11
N VAL A 460 -0.81 -14.78 20.55
CA VAL A 460 0.38 -14.27 19.85
C VAL A 460 0.64 -15.03 18.57
N TYR A 461 0.84 -14.30 17.48
CA TYR A 461 1.22 -14.84 16.17
C TYR A 461 2.60 -14.35 15.74
N THR A 462 3.50 -15.30 15.47
CA THR A 462 4.81 -15.07 14.84
C THR A 462 4.70 -15.18 13.32
N ALA A 463 5.79 -14.88 12.60
CA ALA A 463 5.88 -15.06 11.15
C ALA A 463 5.51 -16.48 10.67
N GLY A 464 5.78 -17.51 11.48
CA GLY A 464 5.41 -18.89 11.15
C GLY A 464 3.91 -19.16 11.28
N SER A 465 3.30 -18.75 12.40
CA SER A 465 1.87 -19.00 12.67
C SER A 465 0.93 -18.07 11.92
N ILE A 466 1.43 -16.98 11.33
CA ILE A 466 0.60 -16.03 10.59
C ILE A 466 -0.04 -16.67 9.35
N LEU A 467 0.65 -17.64 8.75
CA LEU A 467 0.12 -18.37 7.61
C LEU A 467 -1.07 -19.23 8.05
N ASP A 468 -0.97 -19.90 9.19
CA ASP A 468 -2.08 -20.70 9.75
C ASP A 468 -3.28 -19.80 10.09
N LEU A 469 -3.02 -18.61 10.64
CA LEU A 469 -4.05 -17.61 10.88
C LEU A 469 -4.79 -17.26 9.59
N LEU A 470 -4.06 -16.90 8.54
CA LEU A 470 -4.65 -16.52 7.26
C LEU A 470 -5.38 -17.69 6.59
N HIS A 471 -4.90 -18.94 6.71
CA HIS A 471 -5.64 -20.12 6.23
C HIS A 471 -6.98 -20.27 6.95
N PHE A 472 -7.01 -19.97 8.25
CA PHE A 472 -8.23 -20.06 9.04
C PHE A 472 -9.23 -18.95 8.72
N VAL A 473 -8.77 -17.70 8.57
CA VAL A 473 -9.65 -16.52 8.41
C VAL A 473 -9.97 -16.13 6.96
N ALA A 474 -9.15 -16.57 6.01
CA ALA A 474 -9.27 -16.21 4.60
C ALA A 474 -8.87 -17.40 3.69
N PRO A 475 -9.55 -18.56 3.80
CA PRO A 475 -9.15 -19.80 3.12
C PRO A 475 -9.10 -19.67 1.60
N LYS A 476 -10.06 -18.96 0.98
CA LYS A 476 -10.11 -18.80 -0.49
C LYS A 476 -8.93 -17.99 -1.02
N MET A 477 -8.57 -16.92 -0.31
CA MET A 477 -7.38 -16.13 -0.62
C MET A 477 -6.12 -17.00 -0.48
N MET A 478 -6.01 -17.76 0.61
CA MET A 478 -4.86 -18.64 0.82
C MET A 478 -4.75 -19.76 -0.19
N GLU A 479 -5.87 -20.33 -0.65
CA GLU A 479 -5.90 -21.35 -1.70
C GLU A 479 -5.28 -20.82 -3.00
N ARG A 480 -5.69 -19.63 -3.45
CA ARG A 480 -5.12 -18.99 -4.64
C ARG A 480 -3.65 -18.59 -4.43
N GLY A 481 -3.35 -17.84 -3.39
CA GLY A 481 -2.00 -17.33 -3.18
C GLY A 481 -0.97 -18.42 -2.89
N SER A 482 -1.34 -19.49 -2.20
CA SER A 482 -0.44 -20.63 -1.93
C SER A 482 -0.07 -21.41 -3.19
N ALA A 483 -0.81 -21.25 -4.29
CA ALA A 483 -0.42 -21.79 -5.60
C ALA A 483 0.70 -20.98 -6.27
N HIS A 484 0.87 -19.70 -5.88
CA HIS A 484 1.76 -18.75 -6.54
C HIS A 484 2.91 -18.22 -5.68
N PHE A 485 2.81 -18.31 -4.35
CA PHE A 485 3.79 -17.73 -3.44
C PHE A 485 4.22 -18.70 -2.35
N SER A 486 5.43 -18.45 -1.86
CA SER A 486 6.09 -19.25 -0.83
C SER A 486 6.76 -18.35 0.20
N TYR A 487 6.93 -18.87 1.41
CA TYR A 487 7.32 -18.10 2.60
C TYR A 487 8.42 -18.80 3.41
N GLY A 488 8.89 -19.96 2.92
CA GLY A 488 9.84 -20.80 3.63
C GLY A 488 11.29 -20.37 3.43
N ILE A 489 12.18 -21.27 3.87
CA ILE A 489 13.60 -21.25 3.58
C ILE A 489 13.91 -22.59 2.93
N ALA A 490 14.66 -22.60 1.83
CA ALA A 490 15.01 -23.85 1.20
C ALA A 490 16.02 -24.64 2.04
N ASP A 491 15.80 -25.93 2.26
CA ASP A 491 16.87 -26.76 2.82
C ASP A 491 17.96 -26.98 1.77
N ASP A 492 17.55 -27.32 0.55
CA ASP A 492 18.41 -27.56 -0.60
C ASP A 492 17.84 -26.90 -1.86
N LEU A 493 18.50 -25.84 -2.33
CA LEU A 493 18.08 -25.07 -3.51
C LEU A 493 18.23 -25.85 -4.83
N ASP A 494 18.92 -27.00 -4.83
CA ASP A 494 19.04 -27.87 -5.99
C ASP A 494 17.87 -28.86 -6.12
N ASN A 495 16.97 -28.89 -5.14
CA ASN A 495 15.75 -29.70 -5.23
C ASN A 495 14.87 -29.24 -6.42
N PRO A 496 14.46 -30.17 -7.31
CA PRO A 496 13.62 -29.84 -8.48
C PRO A 496 12.33 -29.09 -8.16
N LYS A 497 11.79 -29.19 -6.94
CA LYS A 497 10.59 -28.44 -6.54
C LYS A 497 10.76 -26.92 -6.70
N TYR A 498 11.97 -26.40 -6.50
CA TYR A 498 12.28 -24.96 -6.63
C TYR A 498 12.32 -24.47 -8.09
N GLN A 499 12.19 -25.37 -9.06
CA GLN A 499 11.97 -25.01 -10.47
C GLN A 499 10.54 -24.54 -10.73
N HIS A 500 9.62 -24.65 -9.77
CA HIS A 500 8.25 -24.17 -9.93
C HIS A 500 8.15 -22.65 -9.65
N TYR A 501 7.35 -21.93 -10.44
CA TYR A 501 7.21 -20.47 -10.37
C TYR A 501 6.78 -19.90 -9.01
N LYS A 502 6.16 -20.74 -8.18
CA LYS A 502 5.75 -20.45 -6.79
C LYS A 502 6.92 -19.98 -5.91
N TYR A 503 8.14 -20.40 -6.22
CA TYR A 503 9.32 -20.13 -5.39
C TYR A 503 10.15 -18.95 -5.89
N TRP A 504 9.94 -18.50 -7.13
CA TRP A 504 10.85 -17.57 -7.80
C TRP A 504 10.83 -16.14 -7.26
N SER A 505 9.77 -15.75 -6.55
CA SER A 505 9.70 -14.45 -5.85
C SER A 505 10.20 -14.51 -4.41
N ASN A 506 10.50 -15.70 -3.87
CA ASN A 506 11.05 -15.86 -2.52
C ASN A 506 12.59 -15.91 -2.60
N PRO A 507 13.31 -14.87 -2.15
CA PRO A 507 14.77 -14.83 -2.21
C PRO A 507 15.46 -15.88 -1.31
N LEU A 508 14.71 -16.53 -0.40
CA LEU A 508 15.18 -17.62 0.46
C LEU A 508 14.92 -19.02 -0.13
N GLU A 509 14.26 -19.10 -1.28
CA GLU A 509 13.93 -20.35 -1.98
C GLU A 509 14.29 -20.32 -3.47
N THR A 510 15.02 -19.29 -3.90
CA THR A 510 15.51 -19.15 -5.26
C THR A 510 16.98 -18.72 -5.28
N LYS A 511 17.70 -19.11 -6.34
CA LYS A 511 19.07 -18.66 -6.60
C LYS A 511 19.03 -17.33 -7.36
N LEU A 512 20.12 -16.56 -7.36
CA LEU A 512 20.30 -15.49 -8.34
C LEU A 512 20.67 -16.07 -9.71
N PRO A 513 20.49 -15.30 -10.81
CA PRO A 513 20.88 -15.73 -12.15
C PRO A 513 22.40 -15.93 -12.29
N ASN A 514 22.83 -16.69 -13.30
CA ASN A 514 24.26 -16.86 -13.58
C ASN A 514 24.82 -15.61 -14.28
N ALA A 515 25.06 -14.54 -13.52
CA ALA A 515 25.46 -13.24 -14.05
C ALA A 515 26.53 -12.56 -13.19
N PRO A 516 27.80 -13.00 -13.25
CA PRO A 516 28.86 -12.51 -12.35
C PRO A 516 29.19 -11.01 -12.53
N GLU A 517 28.99 -10.46 -13.72
CA GLU A 517 29.21 -9.02 -14.02
C GLU A 517 27.99 -8.14 -13.66
N MET A 518 26.85 -8.74 -13.32
CA MET A 518 25.64 -8.00 -12.96
C MET A 518 25.79 -7.48 -11.53
N GLU A 519 25.41 -6.22 -11.34
CA GLU A 519 25.38 -5.57 -10.03
C GLU A 519 23.96 -5.51 -9.49
N ILE A 520 23.76 -5.79 -8.20
CA ILE A 520 22.47 -5.62 -7.53
C ILE A 520 22.64 -4.60 -6.41
N PHE A 521 21.77 -3.60 -6.41
CA PHE A 521 21.72 -2.57 -5.39
C PHE A 521 20.43 -2.71 -4.57
N SER A 522 20.55 -2.60 -3.25
CA SER A 522 19.45 -2.29 -2.34
C SER A 522 19.52 -0.81 -1.98
N LEU A 523 18.60 -0.02 -2.53
CA LEU A 523 18.47 1.41 -2.31
C LEU A 523 17.24 1.63 -1.41
N TYR A 524 17.39 2.10 -0.17
CA TYR A 524 16.23 2.28 0.71
C TYR A 524 16.43 3.39 1.74
N GLY A 525 15.31 3.92 2.23
CA GLY A 525 15.34 4.96 3.24
C GLY A 525 15.52 4.39 4.63
N VAL A 526 16.11 5.21 5.52
CA VAL A 526 16.30 4.88 6.93
C VAL A 526 16.00 6.10 7.79
N GLY A 527 15.82 5.89 9.09
CA GLY A 527 15.53 6.96 10.04
C GLY A 527 14.04 7.24 10.24
N ILE A 528 13.17 6.41 9.66
CA ILE A 528 11.72 6.55 9.75
C ILE A 528 11.13 5.39 10.56
N PRO A 529 10.33 5.69 11.61
CA PRO A 529 9.60 4.65 12.35
C PRO A 529 8.68 3.85 11.42
N THR A 530 8.98 2.58 11.25
CA THR A 530 8.37 1.67 10.27
C THR A 530 7.67 0.50 10.96
N GLU A 531 6.48 0.11 10.49
CA GLU A 531 5.61 -0.87 11.17
C GLU A 531 6.27 -2.26 11.26
N ARG A 532 6.31 -2.83 12.47
CA ARG A 532 6.99 -4.11 12.76
C ARG A 532 6.11 -5.17 13.41
N SER A 533 5.24 -4.77 14.34
CA SER A 533 4.27 -5.64 15.00
C SER A 533 3.10 -4.85 15.56
N TYR A 534 2.02 -5.55 15.89
CA TYR A 534 0.72 -4.97 16.18
C TYR A 534 0.12 -5.53 17.46
N VAL A 535 -0.47 -4.64 18.27
CA VAL A 535 -1.32 -4.99 19.39
C VAL A 535 -2.77 -4.91 18.94
N TYR A 536 -3.49 -6.02 19.03
CA TYR A 536 -4.87 -6.18 18.61
C TYR A 536 -5.81 -6.33 19.80
N LYS A 537 -7.06 -5.96 19.58
CA LYS A 537 -8.21 -6.24 20.45
C LYS A 537 -9.39 -6.74 19.63
N LEU A 538 -10.37 -7.34 20.30
CA LEU A 538 -11.64 -7.69 19.70
C LEU A 538 -12.52 -6.43 19.55
N SER A 539 -13.18 -6.32 18.41
CA SER A 539 -14.18 -5.28 18.15
C SER A 539 -15.42 -5.50 19.03
N PRO A 540 -16.00 -4.44 19.63
CA PRO A 540 -17.28 -4.54 20.32
C PRO A 540 -18.43 -5.00 19.42
N SER A 541 -18.32 -4.78 18.11
CA SER A 541 -19.33 -5.11 17.09
C SER A 541 -18.91 -6.32 16.23
N ALA A 542 -18.20 -7.29 16.82
CA ALA A 542 -17.65 -8.46 16.12
C ALA A 542 -18.70 -9.33 15.38
N GLU A 543 -19.99 -9.13 15.63
CA GLU A 543 -21.08 -9.87 14.99
C GLU A 543 -21.45 -9.36 13.59
N CYS A 544 -21.35 -8.05 13.33
CA CYS A 544 -21.70 -7.45 12.02
C CYS A 544 -20.52 -6.74 11.33
N ALA A 545 -19.32 -6.72 11.92
CA ALA A 545 -18.13 -6.01 11.41
C ALA A 545 -16.89 -6.91 11.39
N ILE A 546 -15.75 -6.37 10.93
CA ILE A 546 -14.46 -7.06 11.05
C ILE A 546 -14.13 -7.19 12.56
N PRO A 547 -13.94 -8.42 13.08
CA PRO A 547 -13.91 -8.66 14.52
C PRO A 547 -12.59 -8.30 15.19
N PHE A 548 -11.52 -8.08 14.42
CA PHE A 548 -10.18 -7.80 14.92
C PHE A 548 -9.80 -6.36 14.60
N GLN A 549 -9.33 -5.63 15.60
CA GLN A 549 -8.94 -4.23 15.46
C GLN A 549 -7.61 -3.95 16.15
N ILE A 550 -6.75 -3.11 15.55
CA ILE A 550 -5.55 -2.59 16.22
C ILE A 550 -5.99 -1.78 17.44
N ASP A 551 -5.40 -2.09 18.59
CA ASP A 551 -5.70 -1.40 19.83
C ASP A 551 -4.94 -0.07 19.91
N SER A 552 -5.55 0.98 19.38
CA SER A 552 -5.01 2.34 19.42
C SER A 552 -4.78 2.89 20.84
N SER A 553 -5.35 2.25 21.87
CA SER A 553 -5.11 2.62 23.28
C SER A 553 -3.82 2.04 23.85
N ALA A 554 -3.22 1.06 23.16
CA ALA A 554 -1.92 0.51 23.50
C ALA A 554 -0.81 1.49 23.07
N ASP A 555 -0.51 2.44 23.94
CA ASP A 555 0.56 3.42 23.76
C ASP A 555 1.49 3.40 24.99
N GLU A 556 2.78 3.70 24.81
CA GLU A 556 3.65 3.98 25.96
C GLU A 556 3.85 5.49 26.09
N GLN A 557 3.79 6.00 27.32
CA GLN A 557 3.74 7.44 27.61
C GLN A 557 5.08 8.17 27.37
N TYR A 558 6.12 7.49 26.89
CA TYR A 558 7.44 8.06 26.64
C TYR A 558 7.56 8.51 25.18
N GLU A 559 8.08 9.72 24.95
CA GLU A 559 8.24 10.28 23.58
C GLU A 559 9.07 9.37 22.65
N ASP A 560 10.02 8.62 23.24
CA ASP A 560 10.96 7.71 22.58
C ASP A 560 10.48 6.24 22.51
N SER A 561 9.21 5.98 22.86
CA SER A 561 8.61 4.64 22.78
C SER A 561 8.57 4.10 21.34
N CYS A 562 8.87 2.81 21.21
CA CYS A 562 8.67 2.05 19.97
C CYS A 562 7.20 1.74 19.68
N LEU A 563 6.35 1.66 20.71
CA LEU A 563 4.92 1.39 20.62
C LEU A 563 4.14 2.70 20.61
N LYS A 564 3.43 2.96 19.51
CA LYS A 564 2.52 4.11 19.38
C LYS A 564 1.22 3.68 18.72
N GLY A 565 0.08 3.95 19.37
CA GLY A 565 -1.25 3.65 18.82
C GLY A 565 -1.46 2.17 18.43
N GLY A 566 -0.94 1.23 19.23
CA GLY A 566 -1.06 -0.20 18.98
C GLY A 566 -0.08 -0.76 17.95
N VAL A 567 0.87 0.05 17.47
CA VAL A 567 1.86 -0.38 16.47
C VAL A 567 3.27 -0.22 17.03
N TYR A 568 4.02 -1.32 17.08
CA TYR A 568 5.46 -1.30 17.33
C TYR A 568 6.20 -0.97 16.05
N THR A 569 7.20 -0.09 16.16
CA THR A 569 7.99 0.40 15.02
C THR A 569 9.48 0.09 15.16
N VAL A 570 10.15 -0.08 14.03
CA VAL A 570 11.61 -0.25 13.86
C VAL A 570 12.15 0.69 12.78
N ASP A 571 13.46 0.68 12.53
CA ASP A 571 14.07 1.44 11.44
C ASP A 571 13.60 0.94 10.06
N GLY A 572 13.32 1.87 9.16
CA GLY A 572 12.88 1.59 7.80
C GLY A 572 12.52 2.88 7.05
N ASP A 573 11.71 2.70 6.01
CA ASP A 573 11.29 3.77 5.11
C ASP A 573 9.82 4.20 5.28
N GLU A 574 9.22 3.98 6.47
CA GLU A 574 7.78 4.08 6.81
C GLU A 574 7.00 2.79 6.58
N THR A 575 7.38 2.02 5.55
CA THR A 575 6.63 0.85 5.11
C THR A 575 7.41 -0.44 5.26
N VAL A 576 8.62 -0.46 4.69
CA VAL A 576 9.47 -1.64 4.59
C VAL A 576 10.54 -1.53 5.68
N PRO A 577 10.55 -2.44 6.66
CA PRO A 577 11.61 -2.48 7.65
C PRO A 577 12.96 -2.69 6.97
N VAL A 578 14.02 -2.05 7.49
CA VAL A 578 15.39 -2.22 6.99
C VAL A 578 15.80 -3.69 6.90
N LEU A 579 15.35 -4.52 7.86
CA LEU A 579 15.56 -5.96 7.82
C LEU A 579 15.11 -6.56 6.49
N SER A 580 13.93 -6.19 5.99
CA SER A 580 13.37 -6.71 4.75
C SER A 580 14.06 -6.17 3.49
N SER A 581 14.38 -4.87 3.46
CA SER A 581 15.05 -4.22 2.32
C SER A 581 16.53 -4.57 2.18
N GLY A 582 17.22 -4.76 3.32
CA GLY A 582 18.67 -4.82 3.40
C GLY A 582 19.26 -6.22 3.58
N PHE A 583 18.57 -7.15 4.27
CA PHE A 583 19.19 -8.40 4.72
C PHE A 583 19.78 -9.25 3.57
N MET A 584 19.08 -9.36 2.45
CA MET A 584 19.55 -10.16 1.32
C MET A 584 20.86 -9.59 0.77
N CYS A 585 20.98 -8.27 0.56
CA CYS A 585 22.24 -7.66 0.12
C CYS A 585 23.32 -7.63 1.22
N ALA A 586 22.92 -7.56 2.50
CA ALA A 586 23.85 -7.53 3.63
C ALA A 586 24.51 -8.88 3.90
N LYS A 587 23.76 -9.98 3.73
CA LYS A 587 24.24 -11.32 4.11
C LYS A 587 23.80 -12.42 3.15
N GLY A 588 22.53 -12.46 2.76
CA GLY A 588 21.98 -13.59 1.97
C GLY A 588 22.65 -13.79 0.60
N TRP A 589 22.88 -12.70 -0.12
CA TRP A 589 23.50 -12.63 -1.45
C TRP A 589 24.93 -12.09 -1.42
N ARG A 590 25.44 -11.68 -0.25
CA ARG A 590 26.74 -11.02 -0.15
C ARG A 590 27.87 -12.02 -0.42
N GLY A 591 28.64 -11.77 -1.49
CA GLY A 591 29.68 -12.68 -1.97
C GLY A 591 29.09 -13.94 -2.61
N LYS A 592 29.88 -15.02 -2.65
CA LYS A 592 29.42 -16.32 -3.18
C LYS A 592 28.70 -17.10 -2.08
N THR A 593 27.39 -17.21 -2.21
CA THR A 593 26.53 -17.98 -1.30
C THR A 593 25.70 -18.97 -2.09
N ARG A 594 25.01 -19.90 -1.41
CA ARG A 594 24.04 -20.77 -2.08
C ARG A 594 22.90 -20.00 -2.78
N PHE A 595 22.59 -18.77 -2.34
CA PHE A 595 21.59 -17.90 -2.96
C PHE A 595 22.19 -17.02 -4.07
N ASN A 596 23.50 -16.73 -4.03
CA ASN A 596 24.25 -16.00 -5.06
C ASN A 596 25.42 -16.85 -5.59
N PRO A 597 25.14 -17.92 -6.39
CA PRO A 597 26.17 -18.87 -6.80
C PRO A 597 27.21 -18.26 -7.76
N SER A 598 26.79 -17.31 -8.61
CA SER A 598 27.69 -16.58 -9.53
C SER A 598 28.59 -15.59 -8.81
N GLY A 599 28.22 -15.16 -7.60
CA GLY A 599 28.93 -14.11 -6.87
C GLY A 599 28.76 -12.74 -7.52
N SER A 600 27.57 -12.45 -8.04
CA SER A 600 27.20 -11.11 -8.52
C SER A 600 27.47 -10.07 -7.43
N GLN A 601 27.90 -8.86 -7.81
CA GLN A 601 28.24 -7.83 -6.83
C GLN A 601 26.98 -7.25 -6.19
N MET A 602 27.06 -7.00 -4.88
CA MET A 602 25.95 -6.51 -4.05
C MET A 602 26.36 -5.19 -3.40
N PHE A 603 25.47 -4.20 -3.46
CA PHE A 603 25.68 -2.91 -2.83
C PHE A 603 24.46 -2.49 -2.03
N ILE A 604 24.68 -1.92 -0.85
CA ILE A 604 23.64 -1.30 -0.02
C ILE A 604 23.85 0.20 -0.04
N ARG A 605 22.80 0.96 -0.36
CA ARG A 605 22.80 2.41 -0.24
C ARG A 605 21.58 2.87 0.52
N GLU A 606 21.83 3.30 1.75
CA GLU A 606 20.82 3.85 2.63
C GLU A 606 20.73 5.36 2.46
N TYR A 607 19.52 5.89 2.51
CA TYR A 607 19.25 7.33 2.42
C TYR A 607 18.62 7.79 3.72
N ASP A 608 19.40 8.49 4.54
CA ASP A 608 18.93 8.99 5.83
C ASP A 608 17.85 10.05 5.63
N HIS A 609 16.70 9.84 6.29
CA HIS A 609 15.55 10.71 6.14
C HIS A 609 15.79 12.06 6.82
N SER A 610 15.82 13.11 6.00
CA SER A 610 15.82 14.50 6.47
C SER A 610 14.52 15.17 6.03
N PRO A 611 13.58 15.45 6.96
CA PRO A 611 12.30 16.07 6.60
C PRO A 611 12.56 17.50 6.08
N PRO A 612 11.77 17.99 5.09
CA PRO A 612 11.89 19.35 4.61
C PRO A 612 11.70 20.34 5.74
N THR A 613 12.56 21.36 5.81
CA THR A 613 12.55 22.33 6.93
C THR A 613 11.36 23.28 6.86
N ASN A 614 10.74 23.44 5.68
CA ASN A 614 9.62 24.35 5.43
C ASN A 614 8.54 23.74 4.52
N LEU A 615 7.26 24.09 4.76
CA LEU A 615 6.10 23.66 3.95
C LEU A 615 6.19 24.04 2.45
N LEU A 616 7.01 25.04 2.11
CA LEU A 616 7.25 25.53 0.75
C LEU A 616 8.24 24.68 -0.06
N GLU A 617 8.98 23.77 0.59
CA GLU A 617 10.02 22.94 -0.02
C GLU A 617 9.44 21.73 -0.78
N GLY A 618 8.11 21.49 -0.65
CA GLY A 618 7.45 20.34 -1.27
C GLY A 618 7.82 19.02 -0.60
N ARG A 619 7.76 17.89 -1.34
CA ARG A 619 8.32 16.60 -0.90
C ARG A 619 9.83 16.73 -0.79
N GLY A 620 10.40 16.46 0.37
CA GLY A 620 11.80 16.74 0.69
C GLY A 620 12.77 16.09 -0.29
N THR A 621 13.70 16.87 -0.82
CA THR A 621 14.81 16.42 -1.71
C THR A 621 15.78 15.44 -1.03
N GLN A 622 15.61 15.26 0.28
CA GLN A 622 16.33 14.33 1.15
C GLN A 622 15.39 13.38 1.91
N SER A 623 14.14 13.22 1.45
CA SER A 623 13.21 12.28 2.07
C SER A 623 13.66 10.84 1.84
N GLY A 624 13.70 10.06 2.92
CA GLY A 624 13.81 8.60 2.89
C GLY A 624 12.47 7.86 2.90
N ALA A 625 11.32 8.53 2.84
CA ALA A 625 10.03 7.84 2.94
C ALA A 625 9.75 7.01 1.69
N HIS A 626 9.06 5.88 1.82
CA HIS A 626 8.99 4.79 0.85
C HIS A 626 8.69 5.23 -0.60
N VAL A 627 7.77 6.19 -0.77
CA VAL A 627 7.43 6.78 -2.08
C VAL A 627 8.24 8.04 -2.37
N ASP A 628 8.45 8.89 -1.36
CA ASP A 628 9.11 10.19 -1.54
C ASP A 628 10.61 10.05 -1.84
N ILE A 629 11.21 8.90 -1.55
CA ILE A 629 12.60 8.58 -1.86
C ILE A 629 12.89 8.66 -3.38
N MET A 630 11.88 8.50 -4.24
CA MET A 630 12.02 8.70 -5.69
C MET A 630 12.30 10.16 -6.08
N GLY A 631 12.03 11.11 -5.17
CA GLY A 631 12.42 12.52 -5.28
C GLY A 631 13.75 12.85 -4.62
N ASN A 632 14.41 11.88 -3.97
CA ASN A 632 15.66 12.08 -3.24
C ASN A 632 16.83 12.34 -4.21
N PHE A 633 17.55 13.44 -4.02
CA PHE A 633 18.59 13.86 -4.94
C PHE A 633 19.77 12.90 -4.99
N ALA A 634 20.16 12.33 -3.85
CA ALA A 634 21.25 11.36 -3.79
C ALA A 634 20.86 10.07 -4.51
N LEU A 635 19.63 9.58 -4.31
CA LEU A 635 19.13 8.38 -4.98
C LEU A 635 19.07 8.57 -6.49
N ILE A 636 18.51 9.70 -6.94
CA ILE A 636 18.45 10.03 -8.36
C ILE A 636 19.85 10.12 -8.95
N GLU A 637 20.80 10.74 -8.24
CA GLU A 637 22.19 10.86 -8.69
C GLU A 637 22.84 9.48 -8.86
N ASP A 638 22.70 8.58 -7.88
CA ASP A 638 23.26 7.22 -7.93
C ASP A 638 22.69 6.42 -9.11
N ILE A 639 21.37 6.45 -9.31
CA ILE A 639 20.71 5.82 -10.45
C ILE A 639 21.22 6.37 -11.78
N MET A 640 21.30 7.69 -11.90
CA MET A 640 21.75 8.33 -13.14
C MET A 640 23.22 8.03 -13.45
N ARG A 641 24.09 7.97 -12.42
CA ARG A 641 25.50 7.61 -12.60
C ARG A 641 25.64 6.17 -13.10
N VAL A 642 24.91 5.21 -12.53
CA VAL A 642 24.93 3.80 -12.99
C VAL A 642 24.34 3.67 -14.41
N ALA A 643 23.23 4.38 -14.69
CA ALA A 643 22.65 4.43 -16.02
C ALA A 643 23.63 5.01 -17.07
N ALA A 644 24.44 6.01 -16.68
CA ALA A 644 25.52 6.57 -17.50
C ALA A 644 26.78 5.68 -17.57
N GLY A 645 26.83 4.58 -16.83
CA GLY A 645 27.87 3.55 -16.93
C GLY A 645 28.82 3.42 -15.75
N ALA A 646 28.57 4.12 -14.64
CA ALA A 646 29.33 3.92 -13.41
C ALA A 646 29.04 2.54 -12.79
N THR A 647 30.01 2.02 -12.07
CA THR A 647 29.92 0.83 -11.22
C THR A 647 29.58 1.21 -9.78
N GLY A 648 29.15 0.24 -8.97
CA GLY A 648 28.88 0.46 -7.55
C GLY A 648 30.13 0.87 -6.78
N GLU A 649 31.31 0.41 -7.17
CA GLU A 649 32.59 0.84 -6.58
C GLU A 649 32.87 2.32 -6.87
N GLU A 650 32.59 2.80 -8.08
CA GLU A 650 32.73 4.21 -8.46
C GLU A 650 31.70 5.12 -7.76
N LEU A 651 30.58 4.57 -7.30
CA LEU A 651 29.64 5.26 -6.40
C LEU A 651 30.13 5.35 -4.94
N GLY A 652 31.27 4.74 -4.62
CA GLY A 652 31.79 4.66 -3.25
C GLY A 652 31.39 3.38 -2.49
N GLY A 653 30.79 2.40 -3.17
CA GLY A 653 30.39 1.13 -2.57
C GLY A 653 29.19 1.24 -1.63
N ASP A 654 29.26 0.52 -0.50
CA ASP A 654 28.21 0.50 0.51
C ASP A 654 28.13 1.82 1.29
N GLN A 655 26.91 2.33 1.45
CA GLN A 655 26.56 3.44 2.33
C GLN A 655 25.49 2.96 3.31
N VAL A 656 25.86 2.76 4.57
CA VAL A 656 24.98 2.18 5.60
C VAL A 656 25.01 3.02 6.88
N TYR A 657 23.84 3.46 7.32
CA TYR A 657 23.58 4.20 8.55
C TYR A 657 22.87 3.33 9.61
N SER A 658 22.23 2.24 9.21
CA SER A 658 21.51 1.29 10.06
C SER A 658 22.42 0.23 10.66
N ASP A 659 21.87 -0.50 11.64
CA ASP A 659 22.53 -1.64 12.26
C ASP A 659 22.32 -2.94 11.45
N ILE A 660 21.97 -2.87 10.15
CA ILE A 660 21.62 -4.04 9.34
C ILE A 660 22.70 -5.14 9.35
N PHE A 661 23.98 -4.79 9.33
CA PHE A 661 25.05 -5.79 9.42
C PHE A 661 25.02 -6.51 10.77
N LYS A 662 24.87 -5.76 11.87
CA LYS A 662 24.74 -6.32 13.23
C LYS A 662 23.49 -7.19 13.36
N TRP A 663 22.35 -6.77 12.82
CA TRP A 663 21.12 -7.58 12.82
C TRP A 663 21.29 -8.85 11.97
N SER A 664 21.97 -8.75 10.83
CA SER A 664 22.23 -9.88 9.95
C SER A 664 23.11 -10.94 10.63
N GLU A 665 24.05 -10.56 11.49
CA GLU A 665 24.89 -11.49 12.26
C GLU A 665 24.08 -12.35 13.23
N LYS A 666 23.04 -11.77 13.85
CA LYS A 666 22.13 -12.49 14.77
C LYS A 666 21.25 -13.52 14.06
N ILE A 667 21.09 -13.42 12.75
CA ILE A 667 20.29 -14.36 11.94
C ILE A 667 21.16 -15.56 11.53
N HIS A 668 20.83 -16.73 12.05
CA HIS A 668 21.53 -17.99 11.75
C HIS A 668 20.94 -18.64 10.49
N LEU A 669 21.48 -18.28 9.33
CA LEU A 669 21.11 -18.84 8.03
C LEU A 669 22.32 -19.58 7.42
N GLN A 670 22.12 -20.80 6.92
CA GLN A 670 23.17 -21.56 6.24
C GLN A 670 23.44 -20.97 4.84
N LEU A 671 24.67 -20.47 4.62
CA LEU A 671 25.06 -19.79 3.38
C LEU A 671 26.02 -20.61 2.49
N GLY A 672 26.65 -21.65 3.05
CA GLY A 672 27.64 -22.47 2.35
C GLY A 672 27.03 -23.20 1.15
N MET A 673 27.80 -23.27 0.05
CA MET A 673 27.50 -24.14 -1.08
C MET A 673 27.84 -25.58 -0.68
N ARG A 674 26.96 -26.54 -0.99
CA ARG A 674 27.30 -27.96 -0.82
C ARG A 674 28.34 -28.26 -1.89
N LEU A 675 29.57 -28.61 -1.47
CA LEU A 675 30.54 -29.19 -2.39
C LEU A 675 29.97 -30.55 -2.82
N GLU A 676 29.83 -30.77 -4.12
CA GLU A 676 29.66 -32.13 -4.62
C GLU A 676 30.91 -32.90 -4.21
N ASP A 677 30.74 -33.86 -3.30
CA ASP A 677 31.78 -34.81 -2.95
C ASP A 677 32.16 -35.58 -4.22
N SER A 678 33.25 -35.15 -4.87
CA SER A 678 34.01 -36.00 -5.77
C SER A 678 34.43 -37.22 -4.97
N GLY A 679 33.88 -38.37 -5.32
CA GLY A 679 33.94 -39.60 -4.54
C GLY A 679 35.34 -39.97 -4.03
N SER A 680 35.42 -40.23 -2.73
CA SER A 680 36.28 -41.27 -2.18
C SER A 680 35.73 -41.72 -0.82
N ASP A 681 35.30 -42.98 -0.78
CA ASP A 681 35.19 -43.88 0.36
C ASP A 681 34.73 -43.36 1.73
N SER A 682 33.48 -43.68 2.07
CA SER A 682 33.16 -44.28 3.38
C SER A 682 31.88 -45.13 3.32
N PHE A 683 32.02 -46.32 2.74
CA PHE A 683 31.19 -47.46 3.11
C PHE A 683 31.54 -47.85 4.55
N LEU A 684 30.67 -47.59 5.53
CA LEU A 684 30.38 -48.47 6.69
C LEU A 684 29.48 -47.77 7.72
N THR A 685 28.58 -48.58 8.30
CA THR A 685 27.53 -48.27 9.31
C THR A 685 26.26 -47.69 8.69
N ASP A 686 25.45 -48.49 7.98
CA ASP A 686 24.58 -49.56 8.50
C ASP A 686 23.87 -49.16 9.82
N LEU A 687 22.55 -48.93 9.82
CA LEU A 687 21.47 -49.94 9.76
C LEU A 687 20.86 -50.21 11.16
N LEU A 688 20.22 -49.21 11.77
CA LEU A 688 19.34 -49.32 12.96
C LEU A 688 18.42 -48.07 12.92
N CYS A 689 17.10 -48.07 12.85
CA CYS A 689 16.04 -49.03 13.13
C CYS A 689 14.84 -48.72 12.21
N ALA A 690 14.40 -49.72 11.44
CA ALA A 690 13.02 -49.82 10.98
C ALA A 690 12.41 -51.09 11.61
N CYS A 691 11.09 -51.05 11.82
CA CYS A 691 10.18 -52.10 12.29
C CYS A 691 9.70 -52.00 13.76
N ALA A 692 8.47 -51.49 13.93
CA ALA A 692 7.34 -52.28 14.47
C ALA A 692 6.00 -51.51 14.32
N CYS A 693 5.05 -52.15 13.62
CA CYS A 693 3.60 -51.87 13.48
C CYS A 693 2.82 -52.49 14.69
N PRO A 694 1.46 -52.45 14.84
CA PRO A 694 0.44 -52.52 13.78
C PRO A 694 -0.95 -51.82 13.99
N GLU A 695 -1.75 -52.00 12.94
CA GLU A 695 -3.15 -51.70 12.63
C GLU A 695 -4.24 -51.91 13.71
N HIS A 696 -5.35 -51.18 13.56
CA HIS A 696 -6.71 -51.67 13.89
C HIS A 696 -7.73 -51.24 12.82
N ARG A 697 -8.71 -52.12 12.54
CA ARG A 697 -9.62 -52.15 11.38
C ARG A 697 -11.10 -52.16 11.83
N TYR A 698 -11.96 -51.52 11.01
CA TYR A 698 -13.45 -51.65 10.86
C TYR A 698 -14.35 -51.30 12.06
N THR A 699 -15.51 -50.61 11.94
CA THR A 699 -16.69 -50.93 11.12
C THR A 699 -17.63 -49.74 10.78
N LYS A 700 -18.37 -49.89 9.67
CA LYS A 700 -19.54 -49.14 9.15
C LYS A 700 -20.72 -49.02 10.15
N THR A 701 -21.55 -47.96 9.98
CA THR A 701 -23.02 -48.03 9.75
C THR A 701 -23.64 -46.68 9.34
N ARG A 702 -24.52 -46.69 8.31
CA ARG A 702 -25.56 -45.69 7.95
C ARG A 702 -26.95 -46.24 8.37
N PRO A 703 -28.00 -45.41 8.45
CA PRO A 703 -29.05 -45.33 7.39
C PRO A 703 -29.48 -43.86 7.09
N ALA A 704 -29.87 -43.42 5.87
CA ALA A 704 -31.18 -43.49 5.16
C ALA A 704 -32.39 -43.08 6.06
N MET A 705 -33.37 -42.22 5.70
CA MET A 705 -34.11 -42.04 4.43
C MET A 705 -35.13 -40.85 4.56
N GLU A 706 -35.55 -40.25 3.41
CA GLU A 706 -36.87 -39.64 3.09
C GLU A 706 -37.42 -38.43 3.91
N SER A 707 -38.26 -37.49 3.43
CA SER A 707 -38.95 -37.18 2.16
C SER A 707 -39.67 -35.80 2.30
N THR A 708 -39.90 -35.10 1.19
CA THR A 708 -40.80 -33.92 1.01
C THR A 708 -42.30 -34.32 1.08
N PRO A 709 -43.30 -33.39 1.21
CA PRO A 709 -43.87 -32.55 0.11
C PRO A 709 -44.22 -31.09 0.54
N VAL A 710 -44.16 -30.03 -0.29
CA VAL A 710 -45.02 -29.50 -1.40
C VAL A 710 -46.31 -28.74 -0.97
N ASP A 711 -46.37 -27.47 -1.44
CA ASP A 711 -47.47 -26.51 -1.77
C ASP A 711 -48.40 -25.83 -0.72
N PHE A 712 -48.46 -24.49 -0.73
CA PHE A 712 -49.55 -23.70 -1.37
C PHE A 712 -49.28 -22.17 -1.36
N SER A 713 -50.02 -21.48 -2.23
CA SER A 713 -49.80 -20.15 -2.84
C SER A 713 -50.61 -18.97 -2.26
N LEU A 714 -50.24 -17.75 -2.72
CA LEU A 714 -51.06 -16.57 -3.10
C LEU A 714 -51.28 -15.36 -2.13
N GLN A 715 -50.89 -14.18 -2.67
CA GLN A 715 -51.50 -12.81 -2.59
C GLN A 715 -51.56 -12.08 -1.23
N SER A 716 -51.45 -10.76 -1.07
CA SER A 716 -51.38 -9.59 -1.97
C SER A 716 -50.99 -8.32 -1.17
N THR A 717 -50.26 -7.40 -1.82
CA THR A 717 -50.25 -5.92 -1.72
C THR A 717 -50.71 -5.17 -0.45
N CYS A 718 -49.86 -4.24 0.02
CA CYS A 718 -50.30 -2.87 0.35
C CYS A 718 -49.12 -1.88 0.28
N GLU A 719 -49.23 -0.90 -0.62
CA GLU A 719 -48.34 0.28 -0.75
C GLU A 719 -48.57 1.29 0.38
N GLY A 720 -47.58 2.17 0.65
CA GLY A 720 -47.91 3.43 1.32
C GLY A 720 -46.78 4.21 2.04
N SER A 721 -45.89 4.83 1.26
CA SER A 721 -45.31 6.18 1.49
C SER A 721 -44.54 6.51 2.79
N ARG A 722 -43.26 6.87 2.65
CA ARG A 722 -42.65 8.07 3.26
C ARG A 722 -41.30 8.40 2.58
N ARG A 723 -41.38 9.26 1.55
CA ARG A 723 -40.24 9.82 0.80
C ARG A 723 -40.09 11.29 1.20
N ALA A 724 -39.20 11.59 2.15
CA ALA A 724 -38.75 12.97 2.43
C ALA A 724 -37.46 13.08 3.27
N GLY A 725 -36.58 12.06 3.26
CA GLY A 725 -35.30 12.08 4.02
C GLY A 725 -34.03 11.84 3.19
N TYR A 726 -34.15 11.51 1.90
CA TYR A 726 -33.05 10.90 1.14
C TYR A 726 -32.02 11.87 0.52
N LYS A 727 -32.26 13.19 0.48
CA LYS A 727 -31.32 14.12 -0.17
C LYS A 727 -30.19 14.64 0.71
N LEU A 728 -30.31 14.59 2.03
CA LEU A 728 -29.25 15.00 2.97
C LEU A 728 -28.37 13.82 3.42
N MET A 729 -28.90 12.59 3.41
CA MET A 729 -28.13 11.38 3.71
C MET A 729 -27.13 11.04 2.60
N ASP A 730 -27.49 11.19 1.32
CA ASP A 730 -26.58 10.80 0.23
C ASP A 730 -25.28 11.62 0.22
N GLN A 731 -25.31 12.93 0.51
CA GLN A 731 -24.08 13.74 0.64
C GLN A 731 -23.15 13.31 1.78
N TRP A 732 -23.68 12.79 2.88
CA TRP A 732 -22.87 12.27 3.99
C TRP A 732 -22.22 10.92 3.64
N LYS A 733 -22.94 10.02 2.98
CA LYS A 733 -22.45 8.70 2.54
C LYS A 733 -21.24 8.79 1.59
N TYR A 734 -21.26 9.77 0.67
CA TYR A 734 -20.14 10.01 -0.24
C TYR A 734 -18.89 10.50 0.48
N THR A 735 -19.04 11.26 1.57
CA THR A 735 -17.90 11.84 2.29
C THR A 735 -17.14 10.77 3.08
N GLU A 736 -17.86 9.82 3.69
CA GLU A 736 -17.25 8.70 4.44
C GLU A 736 -16.54 7.70 3.53
N PHE A 737 -17.18 7.22 2.44
CA PHE A 737 -16.49 6.33 1.49
C PHE A 737 -15.24 7.00 0.90
N SER A 738 -15.30 8.31 0.63
CA SER A 738 -14.15 9.06 0.12
C SER A 738 -12.98 9.06 1.10
N TYR A 739 -13.27 9.21 2.40
CA TYR A 739 -12.27 9.18 3.45
C TYR A 739 -11.61 7.80 3.56
N TYR A 740 -12.42 6.74 3.60
CA TYR A 740 -11.92 5.37 3.66
C TYR A 740 -11.14 4.96 2.41
N PHE A 741 -11.61 5.34 1.23
CA PHE A 741 -10.88 5.13 -0.01
C PHE A 741 -9.54 5.88 0.01
N CYS A 742 -9.50 7.09 0.57
CA CYS A 742 -8.26 7.85 0.73
C CYS A 742 -7.29 7.15 1.70
N CYS A 743 -7.75 6.72 2.88
CA CYS A 743 -6.93 5.98 3.84
C CYS A 743 -6.49 4.62 3.30
N PHE A 744 -7.35 3.90 2.58
CA PHE A 744 -7.01 2.64 1.92
C PHE A 744 -6.03 2.87 0.77
N SER A 745 -6.21 3.92 -0.03
CA SER A 745 -5.25 4.29 -1.07
C SER A 745 -3.92 4.67 -0.45
N LEU A 746 -3.89 5.49 0.60
CA LEU A 746 -2.66 5.81 1.34
C LEU A 746 -2.04 4.56 1.97
N TRP A 747 -2.85 3.63 2.48
CA TRP A 747 -2.38 2.35 2.99
C TRP A 747 -1.69 1.52 1.89
N ILE A 748 -2.30 1.35 0.72
CA ILE A 748 -1.68 0.56 -0.35
C ILE A 748 -0.54 1.33 -1.02
N ILE A 749 -0.61 2.65 -1.11
CA ILE A 749 0.45 3.49 -1.71
C ILE A 749 1.65 3.57 -0.78
N SER A 750 1.44 3.55 0.54
CA SER A 750 2.53 3.39 1.49
C SER A 750 3.08 1.98 1.41
N SER A 751 2.23 0.93 1.39
CA SER A 751 2.63 -0.50 1.32
C SER A 751 3.41 -0.89 0.06
#